data_AF-A0A378HZJ3-F1
#
_entry.id   AF-A0A378HZJ3-F1
#
_cell.length_a   1.000
_cell.length_b   1.000
_cell.length_c   1.000
_cell.angle_alpha   90.00
_cell.angle_beta   90.00
_cell.angle_gamma   90.00
#
_symmetry.space_group_name_H-M   'P 1'
#
loop_
_entity.id
_entity.type
_entity.pdbx_description
1 polymer ?
#
loop_
_entity_poly.entity_id
_entity_poly.type
_entity_poly.pdbx_seq_one_letter_code
_entity_poly.pdbx_strand_id
1 'polypeptide(L)'
;MSYLNHRLINAIPTHAKKAFGYYPDMIVYQHNNSEYREHWQKLAKAKYIYTDGYDLKPIGPVSYLFEVIKGWLGFTNHCEPRHVQLSLGKFAYYGYLQGFSQHLQQLAHYKLPSDYLTLVQKPRENTISKALQDLLINYYLTSADTIPQALEIPPMHSKYAFGECFKYIDAWAEIPKLDPQSLQLIADTINQLEFDVNPRQYQFIDQSQYAQTAAEIYFGKARKEKASYLYNWSWFSNAKPLTQWYLQRAIYFNKEITHQDLPLFIDYFVELKKFSQAADLIKRLSNIPQAVHYFTAHFTAVEQLQFIEPDTVLAQALAQYYLQKPTPENLKLAAQFDTNLAQHDPVNMIKLLIDSKDYNNAYNLFLTHQNRYTFSTSDLKVLANYFDATGESTYEEGLKQRKASNWPEAVLSYGQSLEAKEKAFKLQPTKERQEQYYVHMRLYAQVIIDADIQQHEIKHCDFNQLEEAINLLNQCASKDLTSQEEQKRHCQLLVTGLMRQVDYLTNLFSVPVTYAHDRDTRNQHQALHKDNFNLAISKLNCIIQLLAHHCDKAQKKILGKAYFLLGDISYFFNLPSFSPSYFEKAMETVPNNPFYLLRCSEVFSERKEKLQARAIPLLKKHGFEVLDYCHWDEDRWEKEERYKTSPIKDIHCLEKTESTTPIFSFT
;
A
#
# COMPACT_ATOMS: atom_id res chain seq x y z
N MET A 1 -20.97 -23.46 -56.29
CA MET A 1 -20.15 -22.23 -56.35
C MET A 1 -18.96 -22.52 -57.26
N SER A 2 -18.43 -21.51 -57.96
CA SER A 2 -17.18 -21.69 -58.70
C SER A 2 -16.01 -21.78 -57.73
N TYR A 3 -15.15 -22.79 -57.88
CA TYR A 3 -13.91 -22.92 -57.10
C TYR A 3 -12.74 -22.13 -57.71
N LEU A 4 -12.98 -21.46 -58.85
CA LEU A 4 -12.02 -20.67 -59.59
C LEU A 4 -12.50 -19.22 -59.73
N ASN A 5 -11.54 -18.29 -59.67
CA ASN A 5 -11.76 -16.88 -59.92
C ASN A 5 -11.96 -16.62 -61.43
N HIS A 6 -13.17 -16.88 -61.93
CA HIS A 6 -13.49 -16.69 -63.35
C HIS A 6 -13.37 -15.24 -63.81
N ARG A 7 -13.53 -14.25 -62.90
CA ARG A 7 -13.31 -12.84 -63.22
C ARG A 7 -11.85 -12.61 -63.65
N LEU A 8 -10.90 -13.17 -62.89
CA LEU A 8 -9.48 -13.09 -63.19
C LEU A 8 -9.12 -13.86 -64.46
N ILE A 9 -9.64 -15.08 -64.62
CA ILE A 9 -9.41 -15.91 -65.82
C ILE A 9 -9.95 -15.22 -67.09
N ASN A 10 -11.07 -14.50 -66.99
CA ASN A 10 -11.67 -13.79 -68.12
C ASN A 10 -10.96 -12.46 -68.44
N ALA A 11 -10.19 -11.91 -67.51
CA ALA A 11 -9.35 -10.74 -67.76
C ALA A 11 -8.09 -11.07 -68.57
N ILE A 12 -7.72 -12.35 -68.67
CA ILE A 12 -6.55 -12.79 -69.42
C ILE A 12 -6.84 -12.72 -70.93
N PRO A 13 -5.98 -12.05 -71.73
CA PRO A 13 -6.15 -11.98 -73.18
C PRO A 13 -6.27 -13.37 -73.82
N THR A 14 -7.15 -13.53 -74.80
CA THR A 14 -7.46 -14.84 -75.41
C THR A 14 -6.23 -15.52 -76.00
N HIS A 15 -5.32 -14.75 -76.63
CA HIS A 15 -4.07 -15.26 -77.19
C HIS A 15 -3.09 -15.76 -76.12
N ALA A 16 -3.19 -15.24 -74.89
CA ALA A 16 -2.30 -15.54 -73.78
C ALA A 16 -2.83 -16.58 -72.80
N LYS A 17 -4.15 -16.83 -72.81
CA LYS A 17 -4.87 -17.67 -71.84
C LYS A 17 -4.31 -19.09 -71.72
N LYS A 18 -3.94 -19.69 -72.85
CA LYS A 18 -3.40 -21.07 -72.86
C LYS A 18 -2.01 -21.15 -72.21
N ALA A 19 -1.17 -20.14 -72.41
CA ALA A 19 0.18 -20.11 -71.85
C ALA A 19 0.16 -19.72 -70.36
N PHE A 20 -0.57 -18.66 -69.99
CA PHE A 20 -0.65 -18.21 -68.61
C PHE A 20 -1.28 -19.22 -67.66
N GLY A 21 -2.18 -20.09 -68.13
CA GLY A 21 -2.69 -21.20 -67.33
C GLY A 21 -1.56 -22.01 -66.69
N TYR A 22 -0.42 -22.17 -67.37
CA TYR A 22 0.70 -22.94 -66.86
C TYR A 22 1.78 -22.11 -66.15
N TYR A 23 1.66 -20.79 -66.05
CA TYR A 23 2.64 -19.99 -65.29
C TYR A 23 2.60 -20.30 -63.78
N PRO A 24 3.76 -20.46 -63.11
CA PRO A 24 3.86 -20.95 -61.73
C PRO A 24 3.09 -20.10 -60.71
N ASP A 25 2.91 -18.82 -61.00
CA ASP A 25 2.26 -17.81 -60.17
C ASP A 25 0.80 -17.50 -60.57
N MET A 26 0.30 -18.07 -61.68
CA MET A 26 -1.11 -17.98 -62.06
C MET A 26 -1.98 -18.88 -61.17
N ILE A 27 -2.34 -18.36 -60.00
CA ILE A 27 -3.09 -19.08 -58.95
C ILE A 27 -4.47 -18.44 -58.80
N VAL A 28 -5.50 -19.14 -59.30
CA VAL A 28 -6.86 -18.60 -59.43
C VAL A 28 -7.88 -19.30 -58.52
N TYR A 29 -7.42 -20.14 -57.59
CA TYR A 29 -8.28 -20.95 -56.72
C TYR A 29 -9.01 -20.10 -55.66
N GLN A 30 -10.23 -20.50 -55.31
CA GLN A 30 -11.09 -19.83 -54.32
C GLN A 30 -11.69 -20.81 -53.29
N HIS A 31 -11.02 -21.96 -53.06
CA HIS A 31 -11.51 -22.98 -52.15
C HIS A 31 -11.40 -22.50 -50.69
N ASN A 32 -12.45 -22.74 -49.88
CA ASN A 32 -12.28 -22.69 -48.43
C ASN A 32 -11.54 -23.94 -47.90
N ASN A 33 -11.20 -23.96 -46.61
CA ASN A 33 -10.41 -25.04 -46.00
C ASN A 33 -11.04 -26.43 -46.17
N SER A 34 -12.37 -26.55 -46.07
CA SER A 34 -13.08 -27.83 -46.24
C SER A 34 -13.06 -28.29 -47.71
N GLU A 35 -13.39 -27.37 -48.61
CA GLU A 35 -13.39 -27.61 -50.06
C GLU A 35 -11.99 -28.00 -50.56
N TYR A 36 -10.95 -27.30 -50.08
CA TYR A 36 -9.56 -27.60 -50.41
C TYR A 36 -9.18 -29.02 -50.00
N ARG A 37 -9.49 -29.43 -48.76
CA ARG A 37 -9.17 -30.78 -48.27
C ARG A 37 -9.91 -31.87 -49.03
N GLU A 38 -11.20 -31.67 -49.28
CA GLU A 38 -12.00 -32.64 -50.03
C GLU A 38 -11.46 -32.79 -51.47
N HIS A 39 -11.13 -31.67 -52.12
CA HIS A 39 -10.57 -31.67 -53.46
C HIS A 39 -9.18 -32.31 -53.51
N TRP A 40 -8.31 -31.99 -52.55
CA TRP A 40 -6.99 -32.62 -52.42
C TRP A 40 -7.11 -34.15 -52.23
N GLN A 41 -8.05 -34.62 -51.39
CA GLN A 41 -8.28 -36.06 -51.20
C GLN A 41 -8.78 -36.76 -52.47
N LYS A 42 -9.67 -36.10 -53.23
CA LYS A 42 -10.12 -36.61 -54.53
C LYS A 42 -8.96 -36.75 -55.51
N LEU A 43 -8.09 -35.73 -55.59
CA LEU A 43 -6.90 -35.75 -56.44
C LEU A 43 -5.88 -36.81 -55.99
N ALA A 44 -5.66 -36.97 -54.69
CA ALA A 44 -4.71 -37.94 -54.14
C ALA A 44 -5.05 -39.41 -54.45
N LYS A 45 -6.36 -39.72 -54.54
CA LYS A 45 -6.87 -41.05 -54.88
C LYS A 45 -7.01 -41.27 -56.39
N ALA A 46 -6.91 -40.22 -57.20
CA ALA A 46 -7.16 -40.30 -58.63
C ALA A 46 -5.99 -40.98 -59.37
N LYS A 47 -6.32 -41.93 -60.24
CA LYS A 47 -5.33 -42.56 -61.13
C LYS A 47 -4.90 -41.64 -62.27
N TYR A 48 -5.82 -40.81 -62.76
CA TYR A 48 -5.61 -39.88 -63.86
C TYR A 48 -6.16 -38.52 -63.46
N ILE A 49 -5.40 -37.46 -63.74
CA ILE A 49 -5.76 -36.09 -63.42
C ILE A 49 -5.67 -35.26 -64.70
N TYR A 50 -6.69 -34.44 -64.92
CA TYR A 50 -6.74 -33.43 -65.96
C TYR A 50 -6.34 -32.07 -65.41
N THR A 51 -5.59 -31.30 -66.19
CA THR A 51 -5.36 -29.87 -65.95
C THR A 51 -5.26 -29.04 -67.23
N ASP A 52 -5.94 -27.90 -67.25
CA ASP A 52 -5.74 -26.82 -68.22
C ASP A 52 -4.83 -25.70 -67.69
N GLY A 53 -4.18 -25.95 -66.55
CA GLY A 53 -3.35 -25.01 -65.82
C GLY A 53 -4.10 -24.17 -64.77
N TYR A 54 -5.41 -23.98 -64.95
CA TYR A 54 -6.28 -23.25 -64.02
C TYR A 54 -7.08 -24.18 -63.10
N ASP A 55 -7.49 -25.34 -63.62
CA ASP A 55 -8.34 -26.31 -62.94
C ASP A 55 -7.65 -27.68 -62.80
N LEU A 56 -8.02 -28.43 -61.77
CA LEU A 56 -7.52 -29.78 -61.47
C LEU A 56 -8.70 -30.70 -61.23
N LYS A 57 -8.86 -31.75 -62.05
CA LYS A 57 -9.98 -32.69 -61.89
C LYS A 57 -9.55 -34.14 -62.02
N PRO A 58 -10.07 -35.05 -61.17
CA PRO A 58 -9.94 -36.48 -61.42
C PRO A 58 -10.72 -36.86 -62.68
N ILE A 59 -10.13 -37.70 -63.53
CA ILE A 59 -10.78 -38.18 -64.75
C ILE A 59 -10.71 -39.70 -64.88
N GLY A 60 -11.60 -40.26 -65.70
CA GLY A 60 -11.63 -41.68 -66.01
C GLY A 60 -10.62 -42.10 -67.10
N PRO A 61 -10.41 -43.41 -67.29
CA PRO A 61 -9.44 -43.94 -68.26
C PRO A 61 -9.77 -43.58 -69.72
N VAL A 62 -11.06 -43.44 -70.08
CA VAL A 62 -11.50 -43.07 -71.44
C VAL A 62 -11.10 -41.63 -71.75
N SER A 63 -11.37 -40.69 -70.84
CA SER A 63 -10.97 -39.29 -70.98
C SER A 63 -9.45 -39.14 -71.02
N TYR A 64 -8.73 -39.89 -70.19
CA TYR A 64 -7.27 -39.92 -70.21
C TYR A 64 -6.73 -40.38 -71.57
N LEU A 65 -7.25 -41.48 -72.12
CA LEU A 65 -6.85 -41.98 -73.43
C LEU A 65 -7.12 -40.95 -74.53
N PHE A 66 -8.25 -40.25 -74.47
CA PHE A 66 -8.57 -39.17 -75.40
C PHE A 66 -7.57 -38.01 -75.33
N GLU A 67 -7.19 -37.56 -74.13
CA GLU A 67 -6.16 -36.52 -73.95
C GLU A 67 -4.78 -36.94 -74.49
N VAL A 68 -4.41 -38.21 -74.30
CA VAL A 68 -3.16 -38.76 -74.84
C VAL A 68 -3.18 -38.79 -76.37
N ILE A 69 -4.28 -39.23 -76.99
CA ILE A 69 -4.43 -39.23 -78.45
C ILE A 69 -4.40 -37.79 -78.99
N LYS A 70 -5.04 -36.83 -78.32
CA LYS A 70 -4.96 -35.41 -78.67
C LYS A 70 -3.52 -34.90 -78.63
N GLY A 71 -2.77 -35.26 -77.59
CA GLY A 71 -1.34 -34.98 -77.45
C GLY A 71 -0.53 -35.49 -78.63
N TRP A 72 -0.76 -36.74 -79.02
CA TRP A 72 -0.11 -37.38 -80.16
C TRP A 72 -0.41 -36.67 -81.49
N LEU A 73 -1.61 -36.10 -81.64
CA LEU A 73 -2.02 -35.30 -82.80
C LEU A 73 -1.49 -33.84 -82.77
N GLY A 74 -0.63 -33.49 -81.81
CA GLY A 74 -0.05 -32.15 -81.69
C GLY A 74 -0.92 -31.12 -80.96
N PHE A 75 -2.06 -31.53 -80.42
CA PHE A 75 -2.84 -30.69 -79.49
C PHE A 75 -2.28 -30.80 -78.07
N THR A 76 -2.74 -29.94 -77.16
CA THR A 76 -2.27 -30.01 -75.77
C THR A 76 -2.85 -31.22 -75.04
N ASN A 77 -1.95 -32.07 -74.54
CA ASN A 77 -2.29 -33.14 -73.61
C ASN A 77 -2.50 -32.57 -72.21
N HIS A 78 -3.75 -32.45 -71.76
CA HIS A 78 -4.07 -31.96 -70.42
C HIS A 78 -3.81 -32.97 -69.30
N CYS A 79 -3.41 -34.20 -69.66
CA CYS A 79 -3.01 -35.26 -68.72
C CYS A 79 -1.49 -35.48 -68.69
N GLU A 80 -0.72 -34.63 -69.36
CA GLU A 80 0.74 -34.70 -69.37
C GLU A 80 1.27 -34.63 -67.93
N PRO A 81 2.09 -35.61 -67.47
CA PRO A 81 2.53 -35.66 -66.09
C PRO A 81 3.17 -34.37 -65.58
N ARG A 82 3.93 -33.67 -66.43
CA ARG A 82 4.58 -32.40 -66.07
C ARG A 82 3.56 -31.27 -65.82
N HIS A 83 2.51 -31.19 -66.65
CA HIS A 83 1.42 -30.23 -66.47
C HIS A 83 0.66 -30.47 -65.17
N VAL A 84 0.34 -31.74 -64.91
CA VAL A 84 -0.37 -32.18 -63.72
C VAL A 84 0.45 -31.87 -62.46
N GLN A 85 1.73 -32.22 -62.44
CA GLN A 85 2.62 -31.95 -61.31
C GLN A 85 2.77 -30.46 -61.02
N LEU A 86 2.96 -29.62 -62.04
CA LEU A 86 3.03 -28.17 -61.85
C LEU A 86 1.72 -27.62 -61.26
N SER A 87 0.58 -28.05 -61.79
CA SER A 87 -0.74 -27.60 -61.32
C SER A 87 -1.02 -28.04 -59.88
N LEU A 88 -0.64 -29.28 -59.52
CA LEU A 88 -0.70 -29.80 -58.15
C LEU A 88 0.22 -28.99 -57.21
N GLY A 89 1.41 -28.60 -57.68
CA GLY A 89 2.30 -27.71 -56.95
C GLY A 89 1.65 -26.36 -56.66
N LYS A 90 1.06 -25.72 -57.68
CA LYS A 90 0.30 -24.46 -57.49
C LYS A 90 -0.83 -24.61 -56.49
N PHE A 91 -1.57 -25.72 -56.56
CA PHE A 91 -2.69 -25.98 -55.66
C PHE A 91 -2.21 -26.20 -54.21
N ALA A 92 -1.11 -26.93 -54.02
CA ALA A 92 -0.47 -27.09 -52.71
C ALA A 92 0.03 -25.75 -52.15
N TYR A 93 0.64 -24.92 -52.99
CA TYR A 93 1.08 -23.57 -52.61
C TYR A 93 -0.09 -22.66 -52.23
N TYR A 94 -1.21 -22.73 -52.96
CA TYR A 94 -2.43 -22.03 -52.59
C TYR A 94 -2.91 -22.42 -51.18
N GLY A 95 -2.96 -23.72 -50.86
CA GLY A 95 -3.30 -24.18 -49.52
C GLY A 95 -2.34 -23.68 -48.45
N TYR A 96 -1.04 -23.54 -48.78
CA TYR A 96 -0.02 -22.99 -47.89
C TYR A 96 -0.25 -21.49 -47.64
N LEU A 97 -0.53 -20.70 -48.69
CA LEU A 97 -0.84 -19.27 -48.57
C LEU A 97 -2.03 -19.00 -47.65
N GLN A 98 -3.07 -19.83 -47.75
CA GLN A 98 -4.30 -19.73 -46.95
C GLN A 98 -4.16 -20.32 -45.53
N GLY A 99 -3.01 -20.93 -45.17
CA GLY A 99 -2.80 -21.55 -43.86
C GLY A 99 -3.67 -22.77 -43.59
N PHE A 100 -4.13 -23.47 -44.63
CA PHE A 100 -4.95 -24.68 -44.45
C PHE A 100 -4.09 -25.81 -43.87
N SER A 101 -4.57 -26.53 -42.84
CA SER A 101 -3.77 -27.57 -42.17
C SER A 101 -3.43 -28.71 -43.14
N GLN A 102 -2.13 -28.93 -43.36
CA GLN A 102 -1.62 -29.79 -44.43
C GLN A 102 -1.18 -31.16 -43.90
N HIS A 103 -2.12 -32.04 -43.57
CA HIS A 103 -1.84 -33.48 -43.67
C HIS A 103 -2.11 -33.92 -45.10
N LEU A 104 -1.32 -33.39 -46.04
CA LEU A 104 -1.45 -33.75 -47.45
C LEU A 104 -1.14 -35.24 -47.59
N GLN A 105 -2.16 -36.02 -47.91
CA GLN A 105 -1.97 -37.43 -48.27
C GLN A 105 -1.02 -37.50 -49.47
N GLN A 106 -0.11 -38.48 -49.45
CA GLN A 106 0.80 -38.71 -50.58
C GLN A 106 -0.02 -39.02 -51.84
N LEU A 107 0.27 -38.28 -52.91
CA LEU A 107 -0.34 -38.49 -54.22
C LEU A 107 0.18 -39.83 -54.79
N ALA A 108 -0.71 -40.80 -55.01
CA ALA A 108 -0.32 -42.16 -55.38
C ALA A 108 0.35 -42.25 -56.76
N HIS A 109 -0.11 -41.43 -57.72
CA HIS A 109 0.28 -41.54 -59.14
C HIS A 109 1.07 -40.33 -59.68
N TYR A 110 0.91 -39.13 -59.11
CA TYR A 110 1.58 -37.91 -59.53
C TYR A 110 2.36 -37.30 -58.35
N LYS A 111 3.55 -37.81 -58.08
CA LYS A 111 4.33 -37.41 -56.90
C LYS A 111 4.88 -35.99 -57.06
N LEU A 112 4.67 -35.16 -56.04
CA LEU A 112 5.43 -33.92 -55.84
C LEU A 112 6.74 -34.24 -55.12
N PRO A 113 7.81 -33.45 -55.32
CA PRO A 113 9.07 -33.63 -54.60
C PRO A 113 8.87 -33.62 -53.09
N SER A 114 9.54 -34.53 -52.36
CA SER A 114 9.41 -34.66 -50.91
C SER A 114 9.78 -33.37 -50.16
N ASP A 115 10.80 -32.66 -50.64
CA ASP A 115 11.23 -31.39 -50.06
C ASP A 115 10.16 -30.31 -50.24
N TYR A 116 9.48 -30.28 -51.40
CA TYR A 116 8.36 -29.36 -51.65
C TYR A 116 7.18 -29.65 -50.71
N LEU A 117 6.80 -30.91 -50.58
CA LEU A 117 5.73 -31.35 -49.66
C LEU A 117 6.06 -31.03 -48.20
N THR A 118 7.33 -31.14 -47.81
CA THR A 118 7.78 -30.80 -46.45
C THR A 118 7.67 -29.29 -46.21
N LEU A 119 7.99 -28.47 -47.20
CA LEU A 119 7.93 -27.00 -47.09
C LEU A 119 6.49 -26.48 -47.00
N VAL A 120 5.55 -26.98 -47.81
CA VAL A 120 4.14 -26.53 -47.78
C VAL A 120 3.42 -26.85 -46.47
N GLN A 121 3.93 -27.83 -45.70
CA GLN A 121 3.39 -28.23 -44.40
C GLN A 121 3.88 -27.35 -43.23
N LYS A 122 4.93 -26.54 -43.45
CA LYS A 122 5.45 -25.64 -42.42
C LYS A 122 4.57 -24.38 -42.30
N PRO A 123 4.62 -23.71 -41.13
CA PRO A 123 4.02 -22.38 -41.00
C PRO A 123 4.62 -21.41 -42.02
N ARG A 124 3.82 -20.41 -42.42
CA ARG A 124 4.25 -19.44 -43.43
C ARG A 124 5.38 -18.56 -42.89
N GLU A 125 6.49 -18.56 -43.61
CA GLU A 125 7.64 -17.67 -43.39
C GLU A 125 8.16 -17.19 -44.75
N ASN A 126 8.71 -15.97 -44.83
CA ASN A 126 9.21 -15.40 -46.08
C ASN A 126 10.25 -16.30 -46.78
N THR A 127 11.14 -16.92 -45.99
CA THR A 127 12.15 -17.87 -46.48
C THR A 127 11.54 -19.12 -47.10
N ILE A 128 10.47 -19.65 -46.51
CA ILE A 128 9.74 -20.84 -46.98
C ILE A 128 8.94 -20.48 -48.23
N SER A 129 8.22 -19.35 -48.22
CA SER A 129 7.50 -18.83 -49.39
C SER A 129 8.44 -18.66 -50.57
N LYS A 130 9.62 -18.08 -50.36
CA LYS A 130 10.65 -17.93 -51.39
C LYS A 130 11.10 -19.27 -51.95
N ALA A 131 11.44 -20.23 -51.09
CA ALA A 131 11.87 -21.56 -51.52
C ALA A 131 10.78 -22.29 -52.34
N LEU A 132 9.52 -22.20 -51.93
CA LEU A 132 8.38 -22.78 -52.66
C LEU A 132 8.17 -22.11 -54.03
N GLN A 133 8.26 -20.79 -54.10
CA GLN A 133 8.16 -20.02 -55.34
C GLN A 133 9.30 -20.36 -56.30
N ASP A 134 10.56 -20.40 -55.81
CA ASP A 134 11.74 -20.76 -56.59
C ASP A 134 11.64 -22.19 -57.13
N LEU A 135 11.13 -23.15 -56.34
CA LEU A 135 10.89 -24.53 -56.79
C LEU A 135 9.83 -24.59 -57.91
N LEU A 136 8.74 -23.83 -57.82
CA LEU A 136 7.72 -23.77 -58.87
C LEU A 136 8.25 -23.12 -60.16
N ILE A 137 9.01 -22.02 -60.04
CA ILE A 137 9.63 -21.34 -61.19
C ILE A 137 10.64 -22.27 -61.87
N ASN A 138 11.52 -22.92 -61.09
CA ASN A 138 12.50 -23.85 -61.63
C ASN A 138 11.84 -25.07 -62.28
N TYR A 139 10.75 -25.57 -61.71
CA TYR A 139 9.98 -26.66 -62.31
C TYR A 139 9.39 -26.24 -63.68
N TYR A 140 8.83 -25.03 -63.76
CA TYR A 140 8.33 -24.47 -65.02
C TYR A 140 9.46 -24.35 -66.06
N LEU A 141 10.59 -23.75 -65.70
CA LEU A 141 11.72 -23.52 -66.62
C LEU A 141 12.32 -24.82 -67.14
N THR A 142 12.42 -25.86 -66.31
CA THR A 142 12.95 -27.18 -66.70
C THR A 142 11.96 -28.03 -67.49
N SER A 143 10.66 -27.67 -67.47
CA SER A 143 9.59 -28.36 -68.20
C SER A 143 9.02 -27.55 -69.37
N ALA A 144 9.65 -26.43 -69.72
CA ALA A 144 9.12 -25.44 -70.66
C ALA A 144 8.91 -25.98 -72.09
N ASP A 145 9.63 -27.04 -72.46
CA ASP A 145 9.53 -27.78 -73.73
C ASP A 145 8.16 -28.46 -73.91
N THR A 146 7.52 -28.86 -72.81
CA THR A 146 6.21 -29.53 -72.80
C THR A 146 5.04 -28.58 -72.60
N ILE A 147 5.31 -27.39 -72.06
CA ILE A 147 4.29 -26.41 -71.66
C ILE A 147 3.88 -25.52 -72.85
N PRO A 148 2.57 -25.26 -73.08
CA PRO A 148 2.12 -24.35 -74.12
C PRO A 148 2.75 -22.95 -74.00
N GLN A 149 3.47 -22.51 -75.04
CA GLN A 149 4.02 -21.16 -75.16
C GLN A 149 3.12 -20.29 -76.04
N ALA A 150 3.14 -18.97 -75.82
CA ALA A 150 2.51 -17.99 -76.69
C ALA A 150 3.59 -17.05 -77.24
N LEU A 151 3.66 -16.91 -78.58
CA LEU A 151 4.70 -16.13 -79.27
C LEU A 151 4.72 -14.64 -78.88
N GLU A 152 3.58 -14.12 -78.42
CA GLU A 152 3.38 -12.71 -78.05
C GLU A 152 3.67 -12.42 -76.57
N ILE A 153 3.94 -13.46 -75.75
CA ILE A 153 4.29 -13.30 -74.34
C ILE A 153 5.81 -13.45 -74.18
N PRO A 154 6.48 -12.54 -73.45
CA PRO A 154 7.89 -12.70 -73.12
C PRO A 154 8.15 -14.05 -72.43
N PRO A 155 9.15 -14.83 -72.88
CA PRO A 155 9.49 -16.09 -72.23
C PRO A 155 9.94 -15.84 -70.80
N MET A 156 9.54 -16.74 -69.89
CA MET A 156 10.00 -16.70 -68.51
C MET A 156 11.52 -16.89 -68.46
N HIS A 157 12.22 -16.05 -67.70
CA HIS A 157 13.67 -16.07 -67.55
C HIS A 157 14.10 -16.37 -66.11
N SER A 158 15.39 -16.65 -65.91
CA SER A 158 15.95 -16.98 -64.58
C SER A 158 15.80 -15.90 -63.50
N LYS A 159 15.50 -14.65 -63.89
CA LYS A 159 15.25 -13.53 -62.97
C LYS A 159 13.75 -13.25 -62.72
N TYR A 160 12.87 -14.16 -63.11
CA TYR A 160 11.42 -13.95 -63.02
C TYR A 160 10.97 -13.81 -61.57
N ALA A 161 10.23 -12.76 -61.25
CA ALA A 161 9.61 -12.61 -59.94
C ALA A 161 8.21 -13.24 -59.90
N PHE A 162 7.95 -14.04 -58.86
CA PHE A 162 6.66 -14.68 -58.64
C PHE A 162 5.55 -13.64 -58.45
N GLY A 163 4.63 -13.54 -59.42
CA GLY A 163 3.58 -12.52 -59.53
C GLY A 163 3.69 -11.63 -60.78
N GLU A 164 4.78 -11.72 -61.55
CA GLU A 164 4.97 -10.93 -62.78
C GLU A 164 3.88 -11.16 -63.84
N CYS A 165 3.27 -12.35 -63.90
CA CYS A 165 2.18 -12.60 -64.85
C CYS A 165 0.97 -11.70 -64.58
N PHE A 166 0.68 -11.40 -63.30
CA PHE A 166 -0.40 -10.50 -62.92
C PHE A 166 -0.08 -9.04 -63.23
N LYS A 167 1.20 -8.64 -63.17
CA LYS A 167 1.66 -7.33 -63.67
C LYS A 167 1.42 -7.20 -65.18
N TYR A 168 1.66 -8.24 -65.96
CA TYR A 168 1.46 -8.21 -67.42
C TYR A 168 -0.01 -8.01 -67.82
N ILE A 169 -0.96 -8.59 -67.09
CA ILE A 169 -2.40 -8.46 -67.37
C ILE A 169 -3.08 -7.32 -66.58
N ASP A 170 -2.30 -6.39 -66.01
CA ASP A 170 -2.77 -5.26 -65.18
C ASP A 170 -3.61 -5.67 -63.93
N ALA A 171 -3.43 -6.91 -63.45
CA ALA A 171 -4.12 -7.45 -62.28
C ALA A 171 -3.31 -7.25 -60.97
N TRP A 172 -2.82 -6.03 -60.76
CA TRP A 172 -1.93 -5.70 -59.62
C TRP A 172 -2.47 -6.11 -58.25
N ALA A 173 -3.79 -6.04 -58.04
CA ALA A 173 -4.44 -6.36 -56.75
C ALA A 173 -4.36 -7.86 -56.38
N GLU A 174 -3.96 -8.73 -57.31
CA GLU A 174 -3.76 -10.15 -57.05
C GLU A 174 -2.33 -10.46 -56.55
N ILE A 175 -1.35 -9.61 -56.88
CA ILE A 175 0.05 -9.81 -56.51
C ILE A 175 0.25 -9.91 -54.99
N PRO A 176 -0.32 -9.03 -54.14
CA PRO A 176 -0.14 -9.10 -52.69
C PRO A 176 -0.72 -10.38 -52.03
N LYS A 177 -1.62 -11.08 -52.73
CA LYS A 177 -2.22 -12.34 -52.26
C LYS A 177 -1.31 -13.55 -52.50
N LEU A 178 -0.24 -13.38 -53.28
CA LEU A 178 0.72 -14.45 -53.60
C LEU A 178 1.90 -14.51 -52.63
N ASP A 179 1.96 -13.64 -51.62
CA ASP A 179 3.14 -13.46 -50.76
C ASP A 179 4.44 -13.29 -51.58
N PRO A 180 4.51 -12.29 -52.49
CA PRO A 180 5.64 -12.12 -53.39
C PRO A 180 6.92 -11.83 -52.59
N GLN A 181 8.05 -12.40 -53.03
CA GLN A 181 9.33 -12.26 -52.31
C GLN A 181 10.32 -11.32 -53.02
N SER A 182 9.98 -10.79 -54.20
CA SER A 182 10.80 -9.84 -54.95
C SER A 182 10.52 -8.41 -54.50
N LEU A 183 11.52 -7.75 -53.88
CA LEU A 183 11.41 -6.37 -53.42
C LEU A 183 11.07 -5.40 -54.56
N GLN A 184 11.61 -5.61 -55.77
CA GLN A 184 11.31 -4.76 -56.92
C GLN A 184 9.84 -4.91 -57.36
N LEU A 185 9.33 -6.15 -57.45
CA LEU A 185 7.93 -6.38 -57.82
C LEU A 185 6.97 -5.80 -56.77
N ILE A 186 7.32 -5.95 -55.49
CA ILE A 186 6.56 -5.38 -54.38
C ILE A 186 6.53 -3.84 -54.49
N ALA A 187 7.68 -3.20 -54.71
CA ALA A 187 7.77 -1.75 -54.85
C ALA A 187 6.95 -1.23 -56.04
N ASP A 188 7.06 -1.88 -57.20
CA ASP A 188 6.24 -1.58 -58.38
C ASP A 188 4.74 -1.72 -58.07
N THR A 189 4.37 -2.79 -57.36
CA THR A 189 2.98 -3.07 -56.99
C THR A 189 2.42 -2.03 -56.02
N ILE A 190 3.19 -1.63 -55.02
CA ILE A 190 2.84 -0.54 -54.11
C ILE A 190 2.65 0.76 -54.88
N ASN A 191 3.59 1.10 -55.77
CA ASN A 191 3.50 2.31 -56.59
C ASN A 191 2.24 2.34 -57.46
N GLN A 192 1.71 1.19 -57.89
CA GLN A 192 0.48 1.14 -58.66
C GLN A 192 -0.81 1.11 -57.82
N LEU A 193 -0.84 0.29 -56.77
CA LEU A 193 -2.05 0.12 -55.96
C LEU A 193 -2.29 1.27 -54.98
N GLU A 194 -1.21 1.92 -54.57
CA GLU A 194 -1.19 2.96 -53.56
C GLU A 194 -0.78 4.33 -54.12
N PHE A 195 -0.93 4.53 -55.43
CA PHE A 195 -0.76 5.83 -56.05
C PHE A 195 -1.81 6.82 -55.51
N ASP A 196 -1.38 8.03 -55.16
CA ASP A 196 -2.18 9.10 -54.54
C ASP A 196 -2.72 8.80 -53.12
N VAL A 197 -3.36 9.81 -52.51
CA VAL A 197 -3.93 9.77 -51.15
C VAL A 197 -5.18 8.86 -51.04
N ASN A 198 -5.60 8.25 -52.15
CA ASN A 198 -6.79 7.39 -52.27
C ASN A 198 -6.36 5.95 -52.64
N PRO A 199 -5.94 5.13 -51.66
CA PRO A 199 -5.49 3.77 -51.93
C PRO A 199 -6.63 2.92 -52.48
N ARG A 200 -6.34 2.07 -53.47
CA ARG A 200 -7.30 1.08 -53.96
C ARG A 200 -7.59 0.07 -52.85
N GLN A 201 -8.82 -0.40 -52.73
CA GLN A 201 -9.12 -1.52 -51.83
C GLN A 201 -8.65 -2.83 -52.46
N TYR A 202 -7.71 -3.50 -51.81
CA TYR A 202 -7.25 -4.85 -52.17
C TYR A 202 -6.90 -5.64 -50.91
N GLN A 203 -6.68 -6.94 -51.08
CA GLN A 203 -6.28 -7.85 -50.01
C GLN A 203 -4.81 -8.17 -50.14
N PHE A 204 -4.13 -8.23 -49.00
CA PHE A 204 -2.77 -8.74 -48.88
C PHE A 204 -2.72 -9.70 -47.69
N ILE A 205 -1.61 -10.43 -47.60
CA ILE A 205 -1.39 -11.39 -46.53
C ILE A 205 -0.70 -10.69 -45.34
N ASP A 206 -1.29 -10.77 -44.15
CA ASP A 206 -0.69 -10.22 -42.92
C ASP A 206 0.70 -10.82 -42.65
N GLN A 207 1.64 -9.99 -42.18
CA GLN A 207 3.04 -10.40 -41.90
C GLN A 207 3.83 -10.93 -43.11
N SER A 208 3.31 -10.81 -44.34
CA SER A 208 4.04 -11.14 -45.58
C SER A 208 5.22 -10.21 -45.85
N GLN A 209 6.12 -10.62 -46.74
CA GLN A 209 7.18 -9.76 -47.27
C GLN A 209 6.61 -8.49 -47.92
N TYR A 210 5.45 -8.60 -48.59
CA TYR A 210 4.74 -7.45 -49.16
C TYR A 210 4.34 -6.44 -48.07
N ALA A 211 3.65 -6.91 -47.03
CA ALA A 211 3.17 -6.07 -45.94
C ALA A 211 4.32 -5.40 -45.17
N GLN A 212 5.39 -6.14 -44.89
CA GLN A 212 6.59 -5.59 -44.25
C GLN A 212 7.24 -4.50 -45.11
N THR A 213 7.46 -4.77 -46.40
CA THR A 213 8.09 -3.81 -47.31
C THR A 213 7.22 -2.56 -47.52
N ALA A 214 5.90 -2.72 -47.61
CA ALA A 214 4.97 -1.60 -47.69
C ALA A 214 5.04 -0.72 -46.43
N ALA A 215 5.01 -1.34 -45.24
CA ALA A 215 5.14 -0.61 -43.99
C ALA A 215 6.45 0.20 -43.91
N GLU A 216 7.58 -0.40 -44.32
CA GLU A 216 8.89 0.27 -44.35
C GLU A 216 8.94 1.45 -45.31
N ILE A 217 8.36 1.31 -46.51
CA ILE A 217 8.30 2.42 -47.48
C ILE A 217 7.53 3.60 -46.90
N TYR A 218 6.37 3.34 -46.28
CA TYR A 218 5.56 4.39 -45.65
C TYR A 218 6.23 5.00 -44.43
N PHE A 219 6.87 4.16 -43.60
CA PHE A 219 7.64 4.62 -42.45
C PHE A 219 8.80 5.52 -42.88
N GLY A 220 9.54 5.16 -43.94
CA GLY A 220 10.58 6.00 -44.53
C GLY A 220 10.05 7.35 -45.06
N LYS A 221 8.89 7.35 -45.73
CA LYS A 221 8.21 8.58 -46.16
C LYS A 221 7.80 9.45 -44.96
N ALA A 222 7.24 8.84 -43.91
CA ALA A 222 6.86 9.54 -42.68
C ALA A 222 8.05 10.22 -42.00
N ARG A 223 9.19 9.53 -41.89
CA ARG A 223 10.43 10.07 -41.32
C ARG A 223 10.95 11.27 -42.12
N LYS A 224 10.92 11.17 -43.45
CA LYS A 224 11.35 12.26 -44.33
C LYS A 224 10.47 13.51 -44.16
N GLU A 225 9.15 13.34 -44.10
CA GLU A 225 8.22 14.45 -43.88
C GLU A 225 8.33 15.03 -42.46
N LYS A 226 8.53 14.19 -41.43
CA LYS A 226 8.73 14.62 -40.04
C LYS A 226 9.99 15.48 -39.89
N ALA A 227 11.05 15.17 -40.64
CA ALA A 227 12.29 15.93 -40.65
C ALA A 227 12.20 17.26 -41.42
N SER A 228 11.08 17.54 -42.10
CA SER A 228 10.87 18.80 -42.81
C SER A 228 10.83 19.98 -41.85
N TYR A 229 11.54 21.07 -42.18
CA TYR A 229 11.53 22.31 -41.39
C TYR A 229 10.12 22.90 -41.21
N LEU A 230 9.22 22.60 -42.14
CA LEU A 230 7.84 23.09 -42.13
C LEU A 230 6.86 22.17 -41.38
N TYR A 231 7.33 21.10 -40.72
CA TYR A 231 6.46 20.11 -40.08
C TYR A 231 5.47 20.73 -39.08
N ASN A 232 5.94 21.63 -38.22
CA ASN A 232 5.11 22.26 -37.19
C ASN A 232 4.26 23.43 -37.74
N TRP A 233 4.39 23.82 -39.01
CA TRP A 233 3.68 24.94 -39.62
C TRP A 233 2.50 24.45 -40.49
N SER A 234 1.54 23.79 -39.84
CA SER A 234 0.39 23.13 -40.47
C SER A 234 -0.53 24.03 -41.32
N TRP A 235 -0.53 25.34 -41.07
CA TRP A 235 -1.24 26.36 -41.87
C TRP A 235 -0.61 26.66 -43.24
N PHE A 236 0.66 26.31 -43.46
CA PHE A 236 1.39 26.53 -44.72
C PHE A 236 1.96 25.25 -45.34
N SER A 237 1.86 24.10 -44.66
CA SER A 237 2.49 22.85 -45.09
C SER A 237 1.65 21.64 -44.77
N ASN A 238 1.60 20.71 -45.73
CA ASN A 238 0.95 19.41 -45.56
C ASN A 238 1.83 18.38 -44.85
N ALA A 239 3.05 18.74 -44.41
CA ALA A 239 4.02 17.80 -43.84
C ALA A 239 3.46 17.02 -42.63
N LYS A 240 2.78 17.69 -41.69
CA LYS A 240 2.19 17.02 -40.51
C LYS A 240 1.03 16.07 -40.86
N PRO A 241 0.00 16.50 -41.61
CA PRO A 241 -1.03 15.59 -42.11
C PRO A 241 -0.46 14.41 -42.92
N LEU A 242 0.55 14.65 -43.77
CA LEU A 242 1.19 13.61 -44.57
C LEU A 242 1.95 12.60 -43.71
N THR A 243 2.74 13.05 -42.72
CA THR A 243 3.38 12.13 -41.76
C THR A 243 2.35 11.29 -41.02
N GLN A 244 1.26 11.88 -40.54
CA GLN A 244 0.20 11.14 -39.85
C GLN A 244 -0.45 10.10 -40.77
N TRP A 245 -0.73 10.46 -42.02
CA TRP A 245 -1.27 9.54 -43.02
C TRP A 245 -0.28 8.41 -43.32
N TYR A 246 1.00 8.72 -43.54
CA TYR A 246 2.04 7.71 -43.79
C TYR A 246 2.24 6.76 -42.60
N LEU A 247 2.27 7.26 -41.37
CA LEU A 247 2.37 6.40 -40.17
C LEU A 247 1.12 5.52 -40.01
N GLN A 248 -0.07 6.05 -40.29
CA GLN A 248 -1.30 5.26 -40.30
C GLN A 248 -1.24 4.14 -41.34
N ARG A 249 -0.77 4.43 -42.57
CA ARG A 249 -0.57 3.41 -43.62
C ARG A 249 0.49 2.39 -43.22
N ALA A 250 1.59 2.80 -42.59
CA ALA A 250 2.61 1.88 -42.11
C ALA A 250 2.03 0.88 -41.08
N ILE A 251 1.27 1.37 -40.09
CA ILE A 251 0.58 0.54 -39.08
C ILE A 251 -0.44 -0.40 -39.72
N TYR A 252 -1.16 0.06 -40.76
CA TYR A 252 -2.13 -0.75 -41.49
C TYR A 252 -1.49 -2.00 -42.12
N PHE A 253 -0.29 -1.88 -42.69
CA PHE A 253 0.42 -3.02 -43.27
C PHE A 253 1.15 -3.86 -42.22
N ASN A 254 1.80 -3.22 -41.23
CA ASN A 254 2.50 -3.93 -40.17
C ASN A 254 2.36 -3.19 -38.83
N LYS A 255 1.59 -3.76 -37.91
CA LYS A 255 1.38 -3.17 -36.58
C LYS A 255 2.68 -3.09 -35.76
N GLU A 256 3.57 -4.05 -35.91
CA GLU A 256 4.84 -4.14 -35.16
C GLU A 256 5.84 -3.04 -35.58
N ILE A 257 5.59 -2.32 -36.67
CA ILE A 257 6.42 -1.19 -37.11
C ILE A 257 6.53 -0.11 -36.01
N THR A 258 5.53 -0.03 -35.11
CA THR A 258 5.53 0.94 -34.01
C THR A 258 6.70 0.77 -33.05
N HIS A 259 7.33 -0.40 -33.02
CA HIS A 259 8.43 -0.71 -32.12
C HIS A 259 9.81 -0.29 -32.65
N GLN A 260 9.92 0.10 -33.93
CA GLN A 260 11.20 0.49 -34.52
C GLN A 260 11.67 1.89 -34.10
N ASP A 261 10.74 2.82 -33.88
CA ASP A 261 11.01 4.20 -33.46
C ASP A 261 9.93 4.66 -32.50
N LEU A 262 10.06 4.21 -31.24
CA LEU A 262 9.08 4.48 -30.18
C LEU A 262 8.76 5.99 -30.05
N PRO A 263 9.75 6.92 -29.99
CA PRO A 263 9.45 8.35 -29.89
C PRO A 263 8.54 8.86 -31.02
N LEU A 264 8.81 8.48 -32.28
CA LEU A 264 7.99 8.95 -33.40
C LEU A 264 6.53 8.47 -33.30
N PHE A 265 6.32 7.21 -32.90
CA PHE A 265 4.97 6.65 -32.77
C PHE A 265 4.25 7.12 -31.51
N ILE A 266 4.97 7.38 -30.42
CA ILE A 266 4.42 8.03 -29.23
C ILE A 266 3.89 9.41 -29.61
N ASP A 267 4.72 10.24 -30.26
CA ASP A 267 4.32 11.58 -30.71
C ASP A 267 3.08 11.51 -31.61
N TYR A 268 3.04 10.56 -32.55
CA TYR A 268 1.90 10.33 -33.43
C TYR A 268 0.60 10.03 -32.67
N PHE A 269 0.63 9.12 -31.70
CA PHE A 269 -0.57 8.79 -30.92
C PHE A 269 -1.00 9.92 -29.97
N VAL A 270 -0.03 10.64 -29.39
CA VAL A 270 -0.30 11.84 -28.57
C VAL A 270 -0.97 12.92 -29.41
N GLU A 271 -0.46 13.21 -30.61
CA GLU A 271 -1.04 14.20 -31.52
C GLU A 271 -2.49 13.85 -31.92
N LEU A 272 -2.80 12.56 -32.04
CA LEU A 272 -4.16 12.06 -32.34
C LEU A 272 -5.04 11.90 -31.10
N LYS A 273 -4.57 12.26 -29.90
CA LYS A 273 -5.26 12.07 -28.62
C LYS A 273 -5.64 10.61 -28.33
N LYS A 274 -4.83 9.67 -28.85
CA LYS A 274 -4.95 8.23 -28.64
C LYS A 274 -4.07 7.80 -27.45
N PHE A 275 -4.44 8.28 -26.27
CA PHE A 275 -3.60 8.21 -25.06
C PHE A 275 -3.30 6.79 -24.56
N SER A 276 -4.23 5.84 -24.73
CA SER A 276 -3.99 4.43 -24.37
C SER A 276 -2.83 3.84 -25.17
N GLN A 277 -2.86 4.02 -26.50
CA GLN A 277 -1.79 3.52 -27.37
C GLN A 277 -0.45 4.22 -27.10
N ALA A 278 -0.48 5.54 -26.85
CA ALA A 278 0.72 6.29 -26.48
C ALA A 278 1.31 5.78 -25.17
N ALA A 279 0.49 5.58 -24.13
CA ALA A 279 0.94 5.08 -22.83
C ALA A 279 1.59 3.70 -22.91
N ASP A 280 1.01 2.78 -23.70
CA ASP A 280 1.58 1.44 -23.90
C ASP A 280 2.95 1.47 -24.56
N LEU A 281 3.20 2.43 -25.48
CA LEU A 281 4.51 2.63 -26.07
C LEU A 281 5.48 3.34 -25.14
N ILE A 282 5.03 4.34 -24.36
CA ILE A 282 5.86 5.06 -23.39
C ILE A 282 6.42 4.09 -22.34
N LYS A 283 5.61 3.13 -21.85
CA LYS A 283 6.04 2.09 -20.90
C LYS A 283 7.18 1.20 -21.44
N ARG A 284 7.38 1.15 -22.75
CA ARG A 284 8.44 0.37 -23.40
C ARG A 284 9.73 1.15 -23.59
N LEU A 285 9.74 2.46 -23.30
CA LEU A 285 10.97 3.26 -23.37
C LEU A 285 11.95 2.82 -22.27
N SER A 286 13.17 2.47 -22.68
CA SER A 286 14.24 2.15 -21.72
C SER A 286 14.72 3.39 -20.93
N ASN A 287 14.53 4.58 -21.49
CA ASN A 287 14.91 5.84 -20.86
C ASN A 287 13.76 6.35 -19.96
N ILE A 288 13.85 6.06 -18.67
CA ILE A 288 12.84 6.45 -17.67
C ILE A 288 12.64 7.98 -17.61
N PRO A 289 13.69 8.83 -17.55
CA PRO A 289 13.52 10.28 -17.62
C PRO A 289 12.70 10.77 -18.83
N GLN A 290 12.92 10.16 -19.99
CA GLN A 290 12.16 10.48 -21.20
C GLN A 290 10.70 10.05 -21.08
N ALA A 291 10.42 8.88 -20.51
CA ALA A 291 9.06 8.41 -20.26
C ALA A 291 8.30 9.32 -19.28
N VAL A 292 8.97 9.76 -18.20
CA VAL A 292 8.44 10.75 -17.25
C VAL A 292 8.11 12.06 -17.96
N HIS A 293 8.99 12.54 -18.85
CA HIS A 293 8.74 13.76 -19.62
C HIS A 293 7.48 13.64 -20.48
N TYR A 294 7.30 12.52 -21.19
CA TYR A 294 6.09 12.30 -21.99
C TYR A 294 4.81 12.33 -21.15
N PHE A 295 4.79 11.62 -20.01
CA PHE A 295 3.62 11.61 -19.13
C PHE A 295 3.33 13.00 -18.55
N THR A 296 4.34 13.71 -18.07
CA THR A 296 4.17 15.04 -17.46
C THR A 296 3.83 16.14 -18.46
N ALA A 297 4.28 16.04 -19.72
CA ALA A 297 4.00 17.03 -20.76
C ALA A 297 2.63 16.86 -21.43
N HIS A 298 2.11 15.63 -21.50
CA HIS A 298 0.95 15.32 -22.35
C HIS A 298 -0.24 14.68 -21.63
N PHE A 299 -0.08 14.16 -20.41
CA PHE A 299 -1.13 13.47 -19.67
C PHE A 299 -1.49 14.24 -18.40
N THR A 300 -2.78 14.32 -18.09
CA THR A 300 -3.28 14.83 -16.82
C THR A 300 -2.98 13.86 -15.67
N ALA A 301 -3.01 14.33 -14.42
CA ALA A 301 -2.78 13.47 -13.25
C ALA A 301 -3.73 12.26 -13.19
N VAL A 302 -5.00 12.44 -13.59
CA VAL A 302 -5.99 11.35 -13.64
C VAL A 302 -5.60 10.31 -14.68
N GLU A 303 -5.20 10.74 -15.88
CA GLU A 303 -4.76 9.82 -16.94
C GLU A 303 -3.46 9.09 -16.55
N GLN A 304 -2.53 9.78 -15.89
CA GLN A 304 -1.31 9.16 -15.41
C GLN A 304 -1.60 8.03 -14.41
N LEU A 305 -2.48 8.27 -13.43
CA LEU A 305 -2.91 7.24 -12.46
C LEU A 305 -3.69 6.10 -13.11
N GLN A 306 -4.43 6.37 -14.19
CA GLN A 306 -5.15 5.34 -14.93
C GLN A 306 -4.19 4.41 -15.67
N PHE A 307 -3.13 4.96 -16.26
CA PHE A 307 -2.24 4.20 -17.14
C PHE A 307 -1.01 3.64 -16.44
N ILE A 308 -0.60 4.16 -15.28
CA ILE A 308 0.63 3.76 -14.61
C ILE A 308 0.30 2.99 -13.34
N GLU A 309 0.80 1.76 -13.26
CA GLU A 309 0.67 0.93 -12.08
C GLU A 309 1.56 1.46 -10.94
N PRO A 310 1.03 1.57 -9.71
CA PRO A 310 1.81 1.99 -8.54
C PRO A 310 3.05 1.14 -8.31
N ASP A 311 4.06 1.72 -7.66
CA ASP A 311 5.31 1.06 -7.24
C ASP A 311 6.19 0.50 -8.37
N THR A 312 5.82 0.73 -9.63
CA THR A 312 6.72 0.46 -10.76
C THR A 312 7.86 1.48 -10.80
N VAL A 313 8.98 1.12 -11.45
CA VAL A 313 10.15 2.03 -11.62
C VAL A 313 9.73 3.38 -12.23
N LEU A 314 8.79 3.37 -13.18
CA LEU A 314 8.26 4.58 -13.79
C LEU A 314 7.38 5.38 -12.82
N ALA A 315 6.52 4.71 -12.05
CA ALA A 315 5.69 5.36 -11.03
C ALA A 315 6.56 6.04 -9.97
N GLN A 316 7.58 5.35 -9.47
CA GLN A 316 8.53 5.91 -8.51
C GLN A 316 9.29 7.12 -9.09
N ALA A 317 9.69 7.06 -10.37
CA ALA A 317 10.31 8.21 -11.03
C ALA A 317 9.35 9.40 -11.19
N LEU A 318 8.06 9.15 -11.44
CA LEU A 318 7.02 10.18 -11.44
C LEU A 318 6.76 10.74 -10.05
N ALA A 319 6.73 9.89 -9.01
CA ALA A 319 6.64 10.34 -7.63
C ALA A 319 7.78 11.32 -7.32
N GLN A 320 9.02 10.95 -7.66
CA GLN A 320 10.19 11.83 -7.50
C GLN A 320 10.08 13.15 -8.28
N TYR A 321 9.52 13.12 -9.49
CA TYR A 321 9.26 14.35 -10.25
C TYR A 321 8.30 15.29 -9.49
N TYR A 322 7.20 14.77 -8.94
CA TYR A 322 6.23 15.57 -8.20
C TYR A 322 6.77 16.06 -6.85
N LEU A 323 7.64 15.29 -6.19
CA LEU A 323 8.31 15.69 -4.94
C LEU A 323 9.25 16.89 -5.13
N GLN A 324 9.78 17.13 -6.33
CA GLN A 324 10.59 18.33 -6.63
C GLN A 324 9.80 19.64 -6.54
N LYS A 325 8.46 19.57 -6.59
CA LYS A 325 7.55 20.72 -6.48
C LYS A 325 6.45 20.42 -5.46
N PRO A 326 6.77 20.41 -4.15
CA PRO A 326 5.91 19.84 -3.12
C PRO A 326 4.71 20.75 -2.78
N THR A 327 3.64 20.62 -3.58
CA THR A 327 2.28 21.11 -3.26
C THR A 327 1.45 19.97 -2.66
N PRO A 328 0.36 20.25 -1.91
CA PRO A 328 -0.49 19.19 -1.35
C PRO A 328 -0.99 18.19 -2.39
N GLU A 329 -1.36 18.67 -3.58
CA GLU A 329 -1.82 17.83 -4.70
C GLU A 329 -0.69 16.94 -5.23
N ASN A 330 0.51 17.51 -5.39
CA ASN A 330 1.68 16.77 -5.88
C ASN A 330 2.15 15.73 -4.87
N LEU A 331 2.11 16.04 -3.58
CA LEU A 331 2.43 15.08 -2.52
C LEU A 331 1.44 13.92 -2.50
N LYS A 332 0.14 14.22 -2.62
CA LYS A 332 -0.90 13.19 -2.72
C LYS A 332 -0.68 12.31 -3.94
N LEU A 333 -0.38 12.91 -5.08
CA LEU A 333 -0.13 12.19 -6.33
C LEU A 333 1.14 11.33 -6.23
N ALA A 334 2.21 11.85 -5.63
CA ALA A 334 3.43 11.08 -5.36
C ALA A 334 3.16 9.86 -4.47
N ALA A 335 2.36 10.01 -3.41
CA ALA A 335 1.98 8.90 -2.53
C ALA A 335 1.06 7.86 -3.20
N GLN A 336 0.37 8.22 -4.28
CA GLN A 336 -0.41 7.27 -5.09
C GLN A 336 0.46 6.49 -6.08
N PHE A 337 1.59 7.07 -6.51
CA PHE A 337 2.55 6.40 -7.38
C PHE A 337 3.58 5.56 -6.60
N ASP A 338 4.00 5.99 -5.41
CA ASP A 338 4.87 5.24 -4.48
C ASP A 338 4.11 5.01 -3.17
N THR A 339 3.56 3.81 -3.00
CA THR A 339 2.79 3.46 -1.79
C THR A 339 3.68 3.32 -0.56
N ASN A 340 5.00 3.17 -0.76
CA ASN A 340 6.01 3.10 0.29
C ASN A 340 6.72 4.45 0.51
N LEU A 341 6.14 5.55 0.03
CA LEU A 341 6.72 6.89 0.16
C LEU A 341 7.06 7.25 1.61
N ALA A 342 6.28 6.78 2.60
CA ALA A 342 6.57 6.99 4.01
C ALA A 342 7.95 6.47 4.46
N GLN A 343 8.47 5.42 3.81
CA GLN A 343 9.80 4.87 4.09
C GLN A 343 10.90 5.61 3.33
N HIS A 344 10.64 6.01 2.09
CA HIS A 344 11.61 6.63 1.19
C HIS A 344 11.78 8.14 1.43
N ASP A 345 10.68 8.84 1.70
CA ASP A 345 10.62 10.28 1.95
C ASP A 345 9.63 10.62 3.08
N PRO A 346 9.98 10.28 4.33
CA PRO A 346 9.12 10.56 5.49
C PRO A 346 8.88 12.05 5.70
N VAL A 347 9.76 12.95 5.22
CA VAL A 347 9.62 14.40 5.42
C VAL A 347 8.42 14.94 4.66
N ASN A 348 8.34 14.66 3.36
CA ASN A 348 7.21 15.07 2.54
C ASN A 348 5.92 14.33 2.92
N MET A 349 6.03 13.07 3.36
CA MET A 349 4.87 12.32 3.85
C MET A 349 4.27 12.92 5.14
N ILE A 350 5.08 13.39 6.09
CA ILE A 350 4.57 14.08 7.29
C ILE A 350 3.80 15.33 6.90
N LYS A 351 4.32 16.13 5.95
CA LYS A 351 3.64 17.33 5.47
C LYS A 351 2.26 16.99 4.87
N LEU A 352 2.19 15.96 4.03
CA LEU A 352 0.91 15.47 3.48
C LEU A 352 -0.07 15.02 4.57
N LEU A 353 0.40 14.30 5.58
CA LEU A 353 -0.42 13.84 6.70
C LEU A 353 -0.94 15.01 7.54
N ILE A 354 -0.13 16.04 7.76
CA ILE A 354 -0.56 17.27 8.45
C ILE A 354 -1.60 18.03 7.64
N ASP A 355 -1.37 18.22 6.33
CA ASP A 355 -2.30 18.91 5.43
C ASP A 355 -3.65 18.18 5.32
N SER A 356 -3.63 16.84 5.39
CA SER A 356 -4.83 15.99 5.44
C SER A 356 -5.44 15.79 6.83
N LYS A 357 -4.86 16.43 7.86
CA LYS A 357 -5.28 16.36 9.28
C LYS A 357 -5.18 14.96 9.91
N ASP A 358 -4.38 14.07 9.35
CA ASP A 358 -4.06 12.77 9.93
C ASP A 358 -2.87 12.88 10.91
N TYR A 359 -3.12 13.59 12.00
CA TYR A 359 -2.08 13.98 12.97
C TYR A 359 -1.47 12.79 13.73
N ASN A 360 -2.25 11.74 13.99
CA ASN A 360 -1.74 10.56 14.71
C ASN A 360 -0.73 9.79 13.85
N ASN A 361 -1.03 9.58 12.56
CA ASN A 361 -0.08 8.93 11.66
C ASN A 361 1.14 9.81 11.39
N ALA A 362 0.97 11.14 11.30
CA ALA A 362 2.10 12.07 11.24
C ALA A 362 3.04 11.94 12.46
N TYR A 363 2.48 11.83 13.66
CA TYR A 363 3.25 11.66 14.89
C TYR A 363 4.00 10.32 14.95
N ASN A 364 3.33 9.22 14.57
CA ASN A 364 3.96 7.89 14.55
C ASN A 364 5.12 7.84 13.54
N LEU A 365 4.95 8.49 12.38
CA LEU A 365 6.00 8.60 11.38
C LEU A 365 7.18 9.44 11.89
N PHE A 366 6.89 10.56 12.56
CA PHE A 366 7.92 11.36 13.24
C PHE A 366 8.72 10.52 14.24
N LEU A 367 8.05 9.83 15.17
CA LEU A 367 8.73 9.03 16.20
C LEU A 367 9.65 7.96 15.62
N THR A 368 9.22 7.33 14.52
CA THR A 368 9.96 6.26 13.85
C THR A 368 11.23 6.79 13.15
N HIS A 369 11.19 8.02 12.63
CA HIS A 369 12.21 8.56 11.73
C HIS A 369 13.00 9.77 12.28
N GLN A 370 12.63 10.32 13.44
CA GLN A 370 13.25 11.52 14.05
C GLN A 370 14.76 11.43 14.25
N ASN A 371 15.32 10.22 14.38
CA ASN A 371 16.76 10.03 14.55
C ASN A 371 17.55 9.99 13.22
N ARG A 372 16.86 9.94 12.08
CA ARG A 372 17.46 9.78 10.74
C ARG A 372 17.17 10.96 9.82
N TYR A 373 16.06 11.66 10.02
CA TYR A 373 15.59 12.73 9.15
C TYR A 373 15.36 14.02 9.92
N THR A 374 15.66 15.15 9.27
CA THR A 374 15.34 16.47 9.80
C THR A 374 13.97 16.91 9.28
N PHE A 375 13.03 17.12 10.19
CA PHE A 375 11.67 17.54 9.87
C PHE A 375 11.53 19.07 9.94
N SER A 376 10.58 19.61 9.17
CA SER A 376 10.29 21.04 9.17
C SER A 376 9.79 21.52 10.53
N THR A 377 10.40 22.59 11.05
CA THR A 377 10.00 23.19 12.32
C THR A 377 8.59 23.80 12.26
N SER A 378 8.14 24.27 11.09
CA SER A 378 6.76 24.76 10.92
C SER A 378 5.74 23.64 11.08
N ASP A 379 6.03 22.47 10.49
CA ASP A 379 5.11 21.35 10.43
C ASP A 379 5.02 20.67 11.79
N LEU A 380 6.18 20.49 12.46
CA LEU A 380 6.22 20.03 13.85
C LEU A 380 5.47 20.99 14.78
N LYS A 381 5.55 22.32 14.56
CA LYS A 381 4.79 23.30 15.34
C LYS A 381 3.27 23.15 15.14
N VAL A 382 2.80 22.92 13.91
CA VAL A 382 1.37 22.65 13.64
C VAL A 382 0.92 21.41 14.39
N LEU A 383 1.68 20.32 14.28
CA LEU A 383 1.36 19.05 14.93
C LEU A 383 1.38 19.18 16.47
N ALA A 384 2.38 19.88 17.00
CA ALA A 384 2.50 20.15 18.42
C ALA A 384 1.35 21.02 18.94
N ASN A 385 0.90 22.03 18.18
CA ASN A 385 -0.27 22.85 18.55
C ASN A 385 -1.57 22.02 18.58
N TYR A 386 -1.74 21.09 17.63
CA TYR A 386 -2.91 20.20 17.63
C TYR A 386 -2.95 19.34 18.90
N PHE A 387 -1.84 18.67 19.25
CA PHE A 387 -1.80 17.84 20.45
C PHE A 387 -1.90 18.68 21.73
N ASP A 388 -1.37 19.90 21.74
CA ASP A 388 -1.51 20.81 22.87
C ASP A 388 -2.98 21.19 23.13
N ALA A 389 -3.72 21.54 22.07
CA ALA A 389 -5.15 21.84 22.12
C ALA A 389 -5.99 20.61 22.47
N THR A 390 -5.61 19.43 21.94
CA THR A 390 -6.24 18.15 22.30
C THR A 390 -6.10 17.89 23.79
N GLY A 391 -4.89 18.09 24.34
CA GLY A 391 -4.63 17.98 25.78
C GLY A 391 -5.57 18.86 26.59
N GLU A 392 -5.63 20.17 26.29
CA GLU A 392 -6.54 21.08 27.01
C GLU A 392 -8.01 20.65 26.92
N SER A 393 -8.49 20.25 25.74
CA SER A 393 -9.87 19.79 25.58
C SER A 393 -10.17 18.53 26.41
N THR A 394 -9.23 17.58 26.47
CA THR A 394 -9.40 16.35 27.28
C THR A 394 -9.31 16.64 28.78
N TYR A 395 -8.48 17.61 29.19
CA TYR A 395 -8.45 18.08 30.57
C TYR A 395 -9.76 18.75 31.00
N GLU A 396 -10.32 19.63 30.17
CA GLU A 396 -11.61 20.28 30.45
C GLU A 396 -12.74 19.25 30.61
N GLU A 397 -12.73 18.20 29.80
CA GLU A 397 -13.67 17.10 29.92
C GLU A 397 -13.45 16.31 31.22
N GLY A 398 -12.20 15.96 31.54
CA GLY A 398 -11.85 15.33 32.81
C GLY A 398 -12.28 16.16 34.03
N LEU A 399 -12.18 17.49 33.96
CA LEU A 399 -12.64 18.39 35.01
C LEU A 399 -14.16 18.34 35.19
N LYS A 400 -14.94 18.23 34.11
CA LYS A 400 -16.40 18.05 34.18
C LYS A 400 -16.76 16.71 34.82
N GLN A 401 -16.11 15.63 34.39
CA GLN A 401 -16.35 14.29 34.94
C GLN A 401 -16.01 14.24 36.44
N ARG A 402 -14.90 14.86 36.85
CA ARG A 402 -14.53 15.00 38.26
C ARG A 402 -15.58 15.77 39.07
N LYS A 403 -16.12 16.87 38.55
CA LYS A 403 -17.20 17.64 39.20
C LYS A 403 -18.50 16.84 39.32
N ALA A 404 -18.76 15.94 38.38
CA ALA A 404 -19.88 15.00 38.41
C ALA A 404 -19.62 13.76 39.29
N SER A 405 -18.46 13.70 39.97
CA SER A 405 -18.00 12.53 40.74
C SER A 405 -17.90 11.24 39.92
N ASN A 406 -17.73 11.37 38.60
CA ASN A 406 -17.51 10.24 37.70
C ASN A 406 -16.00 9.98 37.54
N TRP A 407 -15.42 9.31 38.53
CA TRP A 407 -13.97 9.20 38.65
C TRP A 407 -13.28 8.33 37.58
N PRO A 408 -13.83 7.18 37.11
CA PRO A 408 -13.15 6.38 36.11
C PRO A 408 -12.92 7.15 34.79
N GLU A 409 -13.95 7.86 34.32
CA GLU A 409 -13.90 8.70 33.12
C GLU A 409 -13.03 9.95 33.34
N ALA A 410 -13.01 10.50 34.56
CA ALA A 410 -12.08 11.57 34.91
C ALA A 410 -10.64 11.07 34.77
N VAL A 411 -10.27 9.97 35.42
CA VAL A 411 -8.90 9.39 35.34
C VAL A 411 -8.50 9.14 33.89
N LEU A 412 -9.38 8.54 33.08
CA LEU A 412 -9.13 8.32 31.65
C LEU A 412 -8.84 9.63 30.89
N SER A 413 -9.67 10.66 31.10
CA SER A 413 -9.56 11.94 30.39
C SER A 413 -8.29 12.71 30.78
N TYR A 414 -7.92 12.69 32.07
CA TYR A 414 -6.65 13.29 32.52
C TYR A 414 -5.43 12.52 31.98
N GLY A 415 -5.52 11.18 31.86
CA GLY A 415 -4.47 10.36 31.24
C GLY A 415 -4.28 10.68 29.76
N GLN A 416 -5.37 10.82 29.01
CA GLN A 416 -5.34 11.27 27.60
C GLN A 416 -4.76 12.68 27.46
N SER A 417 -5.07 13.58 28.40
CA SER A 417 -4.51 14.92 28.45
C SER A 417 -3.00 14.90 28.62
N LEU A 418 -2.51 14.12 29.57
CA LEU A 418 -1.08 13.92 29.81
C LEU A 418 -0.37 13.38 28.57
N GLU A 419 -0.91 12.34 27.94
CA GLU A 419 -0.36 11.75 26.72
C GLU A 419 -0.26 12.79 25.60
N ALA A 420 -1.33 13.56 25.37
CA ALA A 420 -1.35 14.60 24.34
C ALA A 420 -0.30 15.69 24.61
N LYS A 421 -0.17 16.16 25.86
CA LYS A 421 0.88 17.14 26.23
C LYS A 421 2.29 16.58 26.08
N GLU A 422 2.49 15.29 26.35
CA GLU A 422 3.78 14.63 26.12
C GLU A 422 4.14 14.63 24.62
N LYS A 423 3.19 14.26 23.74
CA LYS A 423 3.37 14.33 22.28
C LYS A 423 3.73 15.74 21.84
N ALA A 424 3.01 16.72 22.37
CA ALA A 424 3.20 18.13 22.08
C ALA A 424 4.61 18.61 22.48
N PHE A 425 5.11 18.19 23.66
CA PHE A 425 6.47 18.49 24.13
C PHE A 425 7.55 17.79 23.30
N LYS A 426 7.37 16.51 22.96
CA LYS A 426 8.33 15.75 22.12
C LYS A 426 8.51 16.37 20.73
N LEU A 427 7.43 16.86 20.13
CA LEU A 427 7.45 17.51 18.82
C LEU A 427 8.12 18.89 18.86
N GLN A 428 7.94 19.62 19.96
CA GLN A 428 8.48 20.98 20.10
C GLN A 428 8.94 21.23 21.55
N PRO A 429 10.19 20.87 21.90
CA PRO A 429 10.68 20.96 23.28
C PRO A 429 11.01 22.40 23.66
N THR A 430 9.97 23.17 24.02
CA THR A 430 10.09 24.52 24.58
C THR A 430 9.88 24.49 26.09
N LYS A 431 10.42 25.47 26.81
CA LYS A 431 10.21 25.60 28.27
C LYS A 431 8.73 25.67 28.64
N GLU A 432 7.92 26.37 27.83
CA GLU A 432 6.47 26.48 28.04
C GLU A 432 5.76 25.13 27.94
N ARG A 433 6.02 24.35 26.88
CA ARG A 433 5.43 23.02 26.71
C ARG A 433 5.93 22.02 27.74
N GLN A 434 7.19 22.13 28.16
CA GLN A 434 7.74 21.35 29.25
C GLN A 434 6.97 21.60 30.55
N GLU A 435 6.73 22.87 30.90
CA GLU A 435 5.96 23.22 32.08
C GLU A 435 4.51 22.71 31.99
N GLN A 436 3.86 22.88 30.83
CA GLN A 436 2.51 22.35 30.59
C GLN A 436 2.46 20.82 30.75
N TYR A 437 3.42 20.10 30.20
CA TYR A 437 3.50 18.64 30.38
C TYR A 437 3.58 18.25 31.85
N TYR A 438 4.43 18.92 32.64
CA TYR A 438 4.53 18.64 34.07
C TYR A 438 3.29 19.07 34.87
N VAL A 439 2.63 20.16 34.50
CA VAL A 439 1.33 20.56 35.09
C VAL A 439 0.30 19.45 34.89
N HIS A 440 0.15 18.97 33.66
CA HIS A 440 -0.80 17.89 33.34
C HIS A 440 -0.42 16.56 33.99
N MET A 441 0.87 16.28 34.17
CA MET A 441 1.34 15.11 34.93
C MET A 441 0.92 15.18 36.41
N ARG A 442 1.10 16.35 37.05
CA ARG A 442 0.64 16.57 38.44
C ARG A 442 -0.87 16.48 38.56
N LEU A 443 -1.60 17.01 37.59
CA LEU A 443 -3.06 16.95 37.53
C LEU A 443 -3.58 15.52 37.37
N TYR A 444 -2.93 14.70 36.55
CA TYR A 444 -3.26 13.29 36.42
C TYR A 444 -3.00 12.51 37.71
N ALA A 445 -1.81 12.70 38.32
CA ALA A 445 -1.53 12.11 39.63
C ALA A 445 -2.53 12.56 40.71
N GLN A 446 -2.93 13.84 40.70
CA GLN A 446 -3.96 14.35 41.60
C GLN A 446 -5.29 13.60 41.44
N VAL A 447 -5.78 13.42 40.20
CA VAL A 447 -7.09 12.78 40.02
C VAL A 447 -7.09 11.31 40.43
N ILE A 448 -5.97 10.59 40.27
CA ILE A 448 -5.82 9.22 40.78
C ILE A 448 -5.95 9.18 42.31
N ILE A 449 -5.21 10.06 43.01
CA ILE A 449 -5.24 10.12 44.48
C ILE A 449 -6.65 10.50 44.96
N ASP A 450 -7.27 11.50 44.35
CA ASP A 450 -8.61 11.94 44.73
C ASP A 450 -9.67 10.86 44.45
N ALA A 451 -9.57 10.15 43.32
CA ALA A 451 -10.45 9.04 42.98
C ALA A 451 -10.38 7.92 44.03
N ASP A 452 -9.17 7.49 44.43
CA ASP A 452 -9.02 6.45 45.44
C ASP A 452 -9.62 6.88 46.80
N ILE A 453 -9.37 8.12 47.22
CA ILE A 453 -9.89 8.66 48.49
C ILE A 453 -11.43 8.70 48.48
N GLN A 454 -12.05 9.00 47.34
CA GLN A 454 -13.49 9.22 47.23
C GLN A 454 -14.27 7.93 46.93
N GLN A 455 -13.67 6.97 46.23
CA GLN A 455 -14.35 5.74 45.80
C GLN A 455 -14.07 4.54 46.71
N HIS A 456 -12.90 4.50 47.34
CA HIS A 456 -12.47 3.33 48.09
C HIS A 456 -12.42 3.61 49.59
N GLU A 457 -12.99 2.70 50.38
CA GLU A 457 -12.62 2.58 51.78
C GLU A 457 -11.13 2.21 51.88
N ILE A 458 -10.50 2.52 53.02
CA ILE A 458 -9.06 2.30 53.16
C ILE A 458 -8.63 0.86 52.89
N LYS A 459 -9.47 -0.12 53.26
CA LYS A 459 -9.24 -1.56 53.04
C LYS A 459 -9.28 -2.00 51.56
N HIS A 460 -9.82 -1.16 50.68
CA HIS A 460 -9.97 -1.39 49.24
C HIS A 460 -9.13 -0.42 48.40
N CYS A 461 -8.22 0.31 49.04
CA CYS A 461 -7.28 1.21 48.38
C CYS A 461 -6.54 0.51 47.23
N ASP A 462 -6.49 1.14 46.05
CA ASP A 462 -5.67 0.67 44.93
C ASP A 462 -4.22 1.13 45.12
N PHE A 463 -3.47 0.32 45.88
CA PHE A 463 -2.10 0.62 46.23
C PHE A 463 -1.18 0.85 45.02
N ASN A 464 -1.40 0.11 43.92
CA ASN A 464 -0.56 0.16 42.73
C ASN A 464 -0.80 1.48 41.95
N GLN A 465 -2.06 1.88 41.78
CA GLN A 465 -2.38 3.17 41.14
C GLN A 465 -1.86 4.35 41.96
N LEU A 466 -1.94 4.28 43.30
CA LEU A 466 -1.33 5.31 44.15
C LEU A 466 0.19 5.36 44.03
N GLU A 467 0.86 4.22 43.91
CA GLU A 467 2.30 4.17 43.69
C GLU A 467 2.68 4.79 42.32
N GLU A 468 1.89 4.53 41.28
CA GLU A 468 2.03 5.21 39.98
C GLU A 468 1.89 6.73 40.12
N ALA A 469 0.84 7.21 40.78
CA ALA A 469 0.61 8.64 41.00
C ALA A 469 1.77 9.30 41.78
N ILE A 470 2.28 8.64 42.82
CA ILE A 470 3.43 9.12 43.60
C ILE A 470 4.70 9.14 42.75
N ASN A 471 4.92 8.13 41.91
CA ASN A 471 6.07 8.11 41.00
C ASN A 471 6.01 9.24 39.97
N LEU A 472 4.84 9.53 39.40
CA LEU A 472 4.62 10.68 38.52
C LEU A 472 4.91 12.01 39.25
N LEU A 473 4.46 12.15 40.50
CA LEU A 473 4.76 13.32 41.31
C LEU A 473 6.27 13.43 41.57
N ASN A 474 6.96 12.34 41.91
CA ASN A 474 8.41 12.35 42.14
C ASN A 474 9.20 12.74 40.88
N GLN A 475 8.73 12.37 39.69
CA GLN A 475 9.32 12.84 38.42
C GLN A 475 9.19 14.36 38.23
N CYS A 476 8.22 15.00 38.89
CA CYS A 476 8.03 16.45 38.89
C CYS A 476 8.90 17.19 39.94
N ALA A 477 9.72 16.50 40.74
CA ALA A 477 10.31 17.07 41.94
C ALA A 477 11.47 18.08 41.69
N SER A 478 11.25 19.32 42.14
CA SER A 478 12.23 20.30 42.68
C SER A 478 13.19 21.10 41.78
N LYS A 479 13.26 20.92 40.46
CA LYS A 479 14.12 21.81 39.61
C LYS A 479 13.37 22.76 38.67
N ASP A 480 12.12 22.45 38.33
CA ASP A 480 11.37 23.20 37.30
C ASP A 480 10.06 23.84 37.79
N LEU A 481 9.72 23.71 39.08
CA LEU A 481 8.49 24.30 39.62
C LEU A 481 8.62 25.84 39.70
N THR A 482 7.93 26.51 38.77
CA THR A 482 8.05 27.94 38.49
C THR A 482 7.47 28.86 39.57
N SER A 483 6.51 28.38 40.37
CA SER A 483 5.83 29.17 41.41
C SER A 483 5.83 28.51 42.79
N GLN A 484 5.84 29.33 43.84
CA GLN A 484 5.73 28.88 45.23
C GLN A 484 4.39 28.16 45.51
N GLU A 485 3.33 28.55 44.80
CA GLU A 485 2.01 27.90 44.90
C GLU A 485 2.02 26.48 44.35
N GLU A 486 2.66 26.26 43.20
CA GLU A 486 2.81 24.92 42.60
C GLU A 486 3.69 24.02 43.47
N GLN A 487 4.76 24.55 44.06
CA GLN A 487 5.58 23.82 45.03
C GLN A 487 4.76 23.37 46.24
N LYS A 488 3.92 24.25 46.78
CA LYS A 488 3.03 23.93 47.89
C LYS A 488 2.02 22.85 47.50
N ARG A 489 1.39 22.99 46.33
CA ARG A 489 0.38 22.04 45.82
C ARG A 489 0.99 20.66 45.54
N HIS A 490 2.15 20.62 44.91
CA HIS A 490 2.90 19.39 44.68
C HIS A 490 3.24 18.66 45.99
N CYS A 491 3.80 19.38 46.97
CA CYS A 491 4.08 18.82 48.29
C CYS A 491 2.82 18.27 48.98
N GLN A 492 1.71 19.01 48.92
CA GLN A 492 0.42 18.57 49.47
C GLN A 492 -0.08 17.27 48.82
N LEU A 493 -0.02 17.16 47.49
CA LEU A 493 -0.45 15.96 46.76
C LEU A 493 0.42 14.75 47.13
N LEU A 494 1.75 14.93 47.15
CA LEU A 494 2.69 13.87 47.47
C LEU A 494 2.47 13.36 48.90
N VAL A 495 2.32 14.27 49.86
CA VAL A 495 2.00 13.96 51.26
C VAL A 495 0.66 13.24 51.38
N THR A 496 -0.35 13.65 50.63
CA THR A 496 -1.69 13.04 50.65
C THR A 496 -1.65 11.59 50.14
N GLY A 497 -1.00 11.36 48.99
CA GLY A 497 -0.83 10.01 48.44
C GLY A 497 -0.01 9.09 49.36
N LEU A 498 1.10 9.60 49.91
CA LEU A 498 1.93 8.85 50.86
C LEU A 498 1.17 8.51 52.14
N MET A 499 0.41 9.46 52.70
CA MET A 499 -0.39 9.21 53.91
C MET A 499 -1.50 8.21 53.65
N ARG A 500 -2.14 8.25 52.47
CA ARG A 500 -3.14 7.26 52.05
C ARG A 500 -2.55 5.85 51.98
N GLN A 501 -1.34 5.69 51.43
CA GLN A 501 -0.63 4.41 51.45
C GLN A 501 -0.28 3.95 52.86
N VAL A 502 0.12 4.87 53.76
CA VAL A 502 0.37 4.53 55.17
C VAL A 502 -0.90 4.05 55.85
N ASP A 503 -2.03 4.75 55.66
CA ASP A 503 -3.32 4.36 56.21
C ASP A 503 -3.75 2.96 55.70
N TYR A 504 -3.51 2.64 54.43
CA TYR A 504 -3.73 1.29 53.88
C TYR A 504 -2.83 0.24 54.54
N LEU A 505 -1.53 0.51 54.66
CA LEU A 505 -0.59 -0.40 55.31
C LEU A 505 -0.99 -0.65 56.77
N THR A 506 -1.34 0.41 57.51
CA THR A 506 -1.85 0.34 58.88
C THR A 506 -3.10 -0.53 58.99
N ASN A 507 -4.03 -0.42 58.04
CA ASN A 507 -5.18 -1.32 57.97
C ASN A 507 -4.78 -2.77 57.66
N LEU A 508 -3.84 -2.97 56.74
CA LEU A 508 -3.36 -4.28 56.31
C LEU A 508 -2.73 -5.09 57.44
N PHE A 509 -1.92 -4.44 58.29
CA PHE A 509 -1.26 -5.09 59.43
C PHE A 509 -1.99 -4.91 60.78
N SER A 510 -3.26 -4.51 60.76
CA SER A 510 -4.12 -4.54 61.97
C SER A 510 -4.20 -5.97 62.55
N VAL A 511 -4.40 -6.08 63.86
CA VAL A 511 -4.23 -7.33 64.62
C VAL A 511 -5.57 -7.98 64.99
N PRO A 512 -5.61 -9.32 65.15
CA PRO A 512 -6.77 -9.99 65.74
C PRO A 512 -6.85 -9.74 67.25
N VAL A 513 -8.03 -9.89 67.85
CA VAL A 513 -8.28 -9.71 69.30
C VAL A 513 -7.36 -10.59 70.17
N THR A 514 -6.94 -11.75 69.67
CA THR A 514 -6.05 -12.67 70.40
C THR A 514 -4.59 -12.22 70.44
N TYR A 515 -4.21 -11.16 69.72
CA TYR A 515 -2.81 -10.74 69.53
C TYR A 515 -2.08 -10.44 70.85
N ALA A 516 -2.74 -9.77 71.81
CA ALA A 516 -2.11 -9.43 73.08
C ALA A 516 -1.84 -10.67 73.96
N HIS A 517 -2.62 -11.74 73.78
CA HIS A 517 -2.65 -12.90 74.67
C HIS A 517 -1.94 -14.14 74.12
N ASP A 518 -1.75 -14.24 72.81
CA ASP A 518 -1.08 -15.39 72.17
C ASP A 518 0.29 -15.02 71.58
N ARG A 519 1.34 -15.71 72.06
CA ARG A 519 2.71 -15.51 71.60
C ARG A 519 2.91 -15.97 70.16
N ASP A 520 2.29 -17.06 69.74
CA ASP A 520 2.50 -17.62 68.41
C ASP A 520 1.83 -16.75 67.35
N THR A 521 0.61 -16.27 67.62
CA THR A 521 -0.06 -15.23 66.80
C THR A 521 0.82 -13.99 66.60
N ARG A 522 1.48 -13.48 67.66
CA ARG A 522 2.37 -12.31 67.54
C ARG A 522 3.57 -12.58 66.63
N ASN A 523 4.25 -13.70 66.83
CA ASN A 523 5.43 -14.05 66.03
C ASN A 523 5.07 -14.24 64.54
N GLN A 524 3.95 -14.91 64.24
CA GLN A 524 3.48 -15.12 62.87
C GLN A 524 3.10 -13.81 62.19
N HIS A 525 2.36 -12.93 62.88
CA HIS A 525 1.96 -11.63 62.36
C HIS A 525 3.17 -10.73 62.09
N GLN A 526 4.12 -10.66 63.03
CA GLN A 526 5.36 -9.90 62.84
C GLN A 526 6.18 -10.38 61.63
N ALA A 527 6.27 -11.70 61.45
CA ALA A 527 6.97 -12.28 60.29
C ALA A 527 6.25 -11.97 58.97
N LEU A 528 4.92 -12.08 58.94
CA LEU A 528 4.09 -11.83 57.76
C LEU A 528 4.12 -10.37 57.30
N HIS A 529 4.11 -9.41 58.23
CA HIS A 529 3.99 -7.99 57.92
C HIS A 529 5.31 -7.20 58.01
N LYS A 530 6.45 -7.87 58.18
CA LYS A 530 7.78 -7.23 58.31
C LYS A 530 8.05 -6.18 57.23
N ASP A 531 7.82 -6.53 55.96
CA ASP A 531 8.07 -5.63 54.83
C ASP A 531 7.07 -4.47 54.80
N ASN A 532 5.82 -4.72 55.20
CA ASN A 532 4.79 -3.68 55.31
C ASN A 532 5.12 -2.65 56.40
N PHE A 533 5.67 -3.08 57.53
CA PHE A 533 6.15 -2.17 58.58
C PHE A 533 7.28 -1.28 58.05
N ASN A 534 8.29 -1.89 57.41
CA ASN A 534 9.42 -1.15 56.84
C ASN A 534 8.95 -0.12 55.80
N LEU A 535 7.99 -0.51 54.96
CA LEU A 535 7.42 0.35 53.93
C LEU A 535 6.63 1.52 54.55
N ALA A 536 5.79 1.25 55.55
CA ALA A 536 5.05 2.29 56.27
C ALA A 536 5.99 3.28 56.96
N ILE A 537 7.02 2.79 57.66
CA ILE A 537 8.06 3.62 58.31
C ILE A 537 8.81 4.47 57.28
N SER A 538 9.19 3.89 56.14
CA SER A 538 9.87 4.61 55.07
C SER A 538 9.01 5.75 54.51
N LYS A 539 7.74 5.47 54.20
CA LYS A 539 6.79 6.47 53.71
C LYS A 539 6.51 7.57 54.76
N LEU A 540 6.37 7.21 56.03
CA LEU A 540 6.23 8.17 57.14
C LEU A 540 7.44 9.10 57.28
N ASN A 541 8.65 8.56 57.20
CA ASN A 541 9.87 9.38 57.20
C ASN A 541 9.93 10.33 56.00
N CYS A 542 9.50 9.88 54.82
CA CYS A 542 9.39 10.73 53.63
C CYS A 542 8.40 11.89 53.87
N ILE A 543 7.22 11.62 54.44
CA ILE A 543 6.24 12.66 54.81
C ILE A 543 6.84 13.66 55.79
N ILE A 544 7.55 13.18 56.82
CA ILE A 544 8.20 14.04 57.81
C ILE A 544 9.24 14.95 57.15
N GLN A 545 10.08 14.41 56.26
CA GLN A 545 11.07 15.19 55.53
C GLN A 545 10.42 16.24 54.63
N LEU A 546 9.36 15.87 53.89
CA LEU A 546 8.62 16.77 53.02
C LEU A 546 7.97 17.92 53.80
N LEU A 547 7.54 17.69 55.03
CA LEU A 547 6.82 18.68 55.84
C LEU A 547 7.70 19.42 56.86
N ALA A 548 8.98 19.05 57.03
CA ALA A 548 9.87 19.56 58.08
C ALA A 548 10.01 21.10 58.11
N HIS A 549 9.75 21.77 56.99
CA HIS A 549 9.87 23.23 56.83
C HIS A 549 8.54 23.95 56.54
N HIS A 550 7.40 23.25 56.56
CA HIS A 550 6.11 23.81 56.16
C HIS A 550 5.12 23.95 57.33
N CYS A 551 4.69 25.18 57.58
CA CYS A 551 4.16 25.62 58.87
C CYS A 551 2.67 25.99 58.88
N ASP A 552 1.89 25.65 57.85
CA ASP A 552 0.45 25.91 57.91
C ASP A 552 -0.28 24.90 58.81
N LYS A 553 -1.45 25.29 59.32
CA LYS A 553 -2.19 24.52 60.33
C LYS A 553 -2.60 23.13 59.84
N ALA A 554 -2.90 22.98 58.54
CA ALA A 554 -3.31 21.70 57.96
C ALA A 554 -2.13 20.74 57.81
N GLN A 555 -0.99 21.25 57.32
CA GLN A 555 0.25 20.49 57.21
C GLN A 555 0.77 20.03 58.57
N LYS A 556 0.66 20.87 59.62
CA LYS A 556 0.99 20.47 61.00
C LYS A 556 0.15 19.30 61.51
N LYS A 557 -1.14 19.22 61.16
CA LYS A 557 -1.99 18.06 61.53
C LYS A 557 -1.43 16.77 60.90
N ILE A 558 -1.07 16.80 59.63
CA ILE A 558 -0.52 15.64 58.90
C ILE A 558 0.87 15.26 59.44
N LEU A 559 1.74 16.25 59.68
CA LEU A 559 3.06 16.03 60.28
C LEU A 559 2.94 15.43 61.68
N GLY A 560 2.01 15.93 62.50
CA GLY A 560 1.72 15.37 63.81
C GLY A 560 1.20 13.94 63.74
N LYS A 561 0.30 13.63 62.79
CA LYS A 561 -0.16 12.26 62.50
C LYS A 561 1.01 11.36 62.11
N ALA A 562 1.90 11.83 61.23
CA ALA A 562 3.05 11.07 60.78
C ALA A 562 4.00 10.74 61.94
N TYR A 563 4.33 11.72 62.78
CA TYR A 563 5.14 11.49 63.99
C TYR A 563 4.45 10.51 64.95
N PHE A 564 3.15 10.66 65.19
CA PHE A 564 2.41 9.79 66.10
C PHE A 564 2.39 8.35 65.59
N LEU A 565 2.02 8.12 64.32
CA LEU A 565 1.98 6.79 63.73
C LEU A 565 3.36 6.13 63.69
N LEU A 566 4.41 6.89 63.39
CA LEU A 566 5.78 6.37 63.43
C LEU A 566 6.16 5.87 64.83
N GLY A 567 5.80 6.64 65.87
CA GLY A 567 5.96 6.23 67.26
C GLY A 567 5.10 5.02 67.63
N ASP A 568 3.81 5.04 67.26
CA ASP A 568 2.83 4.04 67.69
C ASP A 568 3.03 2.68 67.02
N ILE A 569 3.33 2.65 65.72
CA ILE A 569 3.70 1.41 65.01
C ILE A 569 4.94 0.80 65.66
N SER A 570 5.98 1.61 65.89
CA SER A 570 7.24 1.11 66.43
C SER A 570 7.09 0.63 67.88
N TYR A 571 6.27 1.32 68.67
CA TYR A 571 6.02 0.97 70.07
C TYR A 571 5.15 -0.29 70.20
N PHE A 572 4.00 -0.34 69.55
CA PHE A 572 3.04 -1.45 69.69
C PHE A 572 3.60 -2.77 69.16
N PHE A 573 4.24 -2.73 67.99
CA PHE A 573 4.83 -3.93 67.38
C PHE A 573 6.24 -4.26 67.90
N ASN A 574 6.76 -3.52 68.89
CA ASN A 574 8.08 -3.69 69.48
C ASN A 574 9.21 -3.72 68.44
N LEU A 575 9.22 -2.74 67.53
CA LEU A 575 10.19 -2.65 66.46
C LEU A 575 11.50 -2.01 66.96
N PRO A 576 12.69 -2.42 66.45
CA PRO A 576 13.98 -1.87 66.87
C PRO A 576 14.15 -0.36 66.65
N SER A 577 13.35 0.22 65.75
CA SER A 577 13.37 1.64 65.39
C SER A 577 12.61 2.55 66.36
N PHE A 578 12.05 2.01 67.45
CA PHE A 578 11.26 2.80 68.40
C PHE A 578 12.08 3.93 69.05
N SER A 579 11.51 5.14 69.03
CA SER A 579 12.00 6.29 69.78
C SER A 579 10.83 6.99 70.47
N PRO A 580 10.84 7.14 71.82
CA PRO A 580 9.85 7.94 72.55
C PRO A 580 9.72 9.38 72.05
N SER A 581 10.80 9.92 71.45
CA SER A 581 10.83 11.29 70.92
C SER A 581 9.81 11.55 69.82
N TYR A 582 9.31 10.51 69.12
CA TYR A 582 8.29 10.70 68.10
C TYR A 582 6.95 11.15 68.67
N PHE A 583 6.54 10.63 69.83
CA PHE A 583 5.33 11.12 70.50
C PHE A 583 5.48 12.57 70.96
N GLU A 584 6.65 12.93 71.50
CA GLU A 584 6.96 14.31 71.88
C GLU A 584 6.86 15.26 70.67
N LYS A 585 7.47 14.89 69.54
CA LYS A 585 7.38 15.66 68.29
C LYS A 585 5.94 15.79 67.79
N ALA A 586 5.13 14.74 67.88
CA ALA A 586 3.71 14.79 67.51
C ALA A 586 2.94 15.80 68.37
N MET A 587 3.14 15.74 69.69
CA MET A 587 2.54 16.67 70.66
C MET A 587 3.01 18.10 70.42
N GLU A 588 4.31 18.34 70.21
CA GLU A 588 4.83 19.69 69.94
C GLU A 588 4.28 20.27 68.64
N THR A 589 4.11 19.43 67.62
CA THR A 589 3.56 19.83 66.32
C THR A 589 2.08 20.17 66.42
N VAL A 590 1.30 19.41 67.19
CA VAL A 590 -0.15 19.61 67.39
C VAL A 590 -0.49 19.67 68.89
N PRO A 591 -0.14 20.76 69.59
CA PRO A 591 -0.13 20.82 71.05
C PRO A 591 -1.51 20.85 71.70
N ASN A 592 -2.57 21.01 70.92
CA ASN A 592 -3.95 20.99 71.38
C ASN A 592 -4.66 19.66 71.11
N ASN A 593 -3.97 18.66 70.55
CA ASN A 593 -4.54 17.32 70.43
C ASN A 593 -4.47 16.60 71.79
N PRO A 594 -5.60 16.28 72.44
CA PRO A 594 -5.60 15.65 73.76
C PRO A 594 -4.98 14.26 73.74
N PHE A 595 -5.15 13.49 72.65
CA PHE A 595 -4.62 12.13 72.52
C PHE A 595 -3.10 12.10 72.49
N TYR A 596 -2.48 13.07 71.81
CA TYR A 596 -1.01 13.15 71.76
C TYR A 596 -0.43 13.53 73.13
N LEU A 597 -1.10 14.43 73.85
CA LEU A 597 -0.71 14.81 75.21
C LEU A 597 -0.83 13.63 76.18
N LEU A 598 -1.93 12.86 76.10
CA LEU A 598 -2.14 11.67 76.94
C LEU A 598 -1.10 10.60 76.66
N ARG A 599 -0.81 10.30 75.38
CA ARG A 599 0.22 9.33 75.03
C ARG A 599 1.62 9.74 75.49
N CYS A 600 1.97 11.01 75.35
CA CYS A 600 3.21 11.53 75.94
C CYS A 600 3.24 11.40 77.47
N SER A 601 2.12 11.60 78.16
CA SER A 601 2.04 11.48 79.62
C SER A 601 2.29 10.06 80.13
N GLU A 602 1.98 9.04 79.32
CA GLU A 602 2.23 7.63 79.62
C GLU A 602 3.68 7.24 79.38
N VAL A 603 4.25 7.72 78.27
CA VAL A 603 5.62 7.38 77.87
C VAL A 603 6.67 8.14 78.70
N PHE A 604 6.36 9.35 79.16
CA PHE A 604 7.26 10.20 79.96
C PHE A 604 6.72 10.44 81.38
N SER A 605 7.04 9.52 82.30
CA SER A 605 6.54 9.51 83.69
C SER A 605 6.75 10.84 84.44
N GLU A 606 7.89 11.50 84.23
CA GLU A 606 8.24 12.79 84.87
C GLU A 606 7.29 13.93 84.50
N ARG A 607 6.60 13.83 83.36
CA ARG A 607 5.69 14.87 82.83
C ARG A 607 4.22 14.51 82.99
N LYS A 608 3.92 13.35 83.59
CA LYS A 608 2.59 12.73 83.60
C LYS A 608 1.50 13.67 84.13
N GLU A 609 1.65 14.15 85.37
CA GLU A 609 0.64 15.00 86.02
C GLU A 609 0.37 16.29 85.25
N LYS A 610 1.43 16.97 84.79
CA LYS A 610 1.33 18.23 84.05
C LYS A 610 0.63 18.05 82.70
N LEU A 611 0.94 16.97 81.98
CA LEU A 611 0.33 16.69 80.67
C LEU A 611 -1.13 16.23 80.82
N GLN A 612 -1.43 15.37 81.79
CA GLN A 612 -2.80 14.92 82.07
C GLN A 612 -3.72 16.08 82.50
N ALA A 613 -3.24 16.97 83.36
CA ALA A 613 -3.98 18.17 83.79
C ALA A 613 -4.38 19.07 82.60
N ARG A 614 -3.60 19.06 81.52
CA ARG A 614 -3.90 19.79 80.28
C ARG A 614 -4.77 18.97 79.31
N ALA A 615 -4.52 17.67 79.19
CA ALA A 615 -5.14 16.82 78.19
C ALA A 615 -6.59 16.46 78.52
N ILE A 616 -6.91 16.16 79.79
CA ILE A 616 -8.25 15.74 80.21
C ILE A 616 -9.31 16.82 79.92
N PRO A 617 -9.10 18.12 80.23
CA PRO A 617 -10.04 19.17 79.84
C PRO A 617 -10.23 19.28 78.33
N LEU A 618 -9.17 19.10 77.54
CA LEU A 618 -9.23 19.12 76.07
C LEU A 618 -10.01 17.92 75.53
N LEU A 619 -9.79 16.72 76.08
CA LEU A 619 -10.51 15.50 75.71
C LEU A 619 -12.02 15.69 75.91
N LYS A 620 -12.42 16.17 77.10
CA LYS A 620 -13.82 16.46 77.43
C LYS A 620 -14.43 17.53 76.54
N LYS A 621 -13.65 18.55 76.16
CA LYS A 621 -14.09 19.59 75.21
C LYS A 621 -14.43 19.01 73.83
N HIS A 622 -13.78 17.92 73.43
CA HIS A 622 -14.08 17.21 72.19
C HIS A 622 -15.23 16.19 72.32
N GLY A 623 -15.83 16.06 73.51
CA GLY A 623 -17.00 15.20 73.74
C GLY A 623 -16.65 13.76 74.14
N PHE A 624 -15.41 13.49 74.52
CA PHE A 624 -14.95 12.18 74.98
C PHE A 624 -14.68 12.17 76.49
N GLU A 625 -14.94 11.05 77.13
CA GLU A 625 -14.57 10.78 78.52
C GLU A 625 -13.19 10.12 78.64
N VAL A 626 -12.61 10.14 79.84
CA VAL A 626 -11.30 9.50 80.09
C VAL A 626 -11.35 7.99 79.82
N LEU A 627 -12.47 7.34 80.11
CA LEU A 627 -12.68 5.91 79.84
C LEU A 627 -12.69 5.60 78.34
N ASP A 628 -13.20 6.50 77.49
CA ASP A 628 -13.20 6.30 76.04
C ASP A 628 -11.77 6.16 75.51
N TYR A 629 -10.85 6.97 76.05
CA TYR A 629 -9.43 6.91 75.71
C TYR A 629 -8.75 5.62 76.19
N CYS A 630 -9.06 5.14 77.40
CA CYS A 630 -8.53 3.87 77.90
C CYS A 630 -8.90 2.71 76.97
N HIS A 631 -10.18 2.61 76.60
CA HIS A 631 -10.64 1.60 75.65
C HIS A 631 -10.01 1.81 74.25
N TRP A 632 -9.81 3.06 73.81
CA TRP A 632 -9.18 3.32 72.52
C TRP A 632 -7.75 2.79 72.47
N ASP A 633 -6.93 3.02 73.51
CA ASP A 633 -5.55 2.53 73.50
C ASP A 633 -5.53 0.99 73.40
N GLU A 634 -6.45 0.30 74.07
CA GLU A 634 -6.59 -1.15 73.98
C GLU A 634 -7.03 -1.61 72.58
N ASP A 635 -8.02 -0.93 71.98
CA ASP A 635 -8.72 -1.38 70.78
C ASP A 635 -8.12 -0.87 69.44
N ARG A 636 -7.20 0.10 69.47
CA ARG A 636 -6.80 0.89 68.27
C ARG A 636 -6.22 0.08 67.11
N TRP A 637 -5.59 -1.05 67.39
CA TRP A 637 -4.97 -1.92 66.37
C TRP A 637 -5.88 -3.07 65.94
N GLU A 638 -7.04 -3.25 66.57
CA GLU A 638 -7.93 -4.37 66.29
C GLU A 638 -8.57 -4.27 64.91
N LYS A 639 -8.51 -5.38 64.16
CA LYS A 639 -9.08 -5.48 62.81
C LYS A 639 -10.60 -5.56 62.80
N GLU A 640 -11.20 -6.14 63.83
CA GLU A 640 -12.63 -6.45 63.88
C GLU A 640 -13.41 -5.38 64.67
N GLU A 641 -14.10 -4.49 63.94
CA GLU A 641 -14.81 -3.35 64.51
C GLU A 641 -15.86 -3.73 65.59
N ARG A 642 -16.43 -4.94 65.52
CA ARG A 642 -17.42 -5.43 66.49
C ARG A 642 -16.89 -5.62 67.91
N TYR A 643 -15.57 -5.69 68.08
CA TYR A 643 -14.93 -5.86 69.38
C TYR A 643 -14.42 -4.54 69.97
N LYS A 644 -14.43 -3.46 69.19
CA LYS A 644 -14.06 -2.13 69.67
C LYS A 644 -15.15 -1.56 70.56
N THR A 645 -14.77 -1.19 71.77
CA THR A 645 -15.64 -0.61 72.80
C THR A 645 -15.52 0.91 72.87
N SER A 646 -14.41 1.48 72.37
CA SER A 646 -14.22 2.93 72.32
C SER A 646 -15.07 3.60 71.24
N PRO A 647 -15.73 4.74 71.53
CA PRO A 647 -16.39 5.57 70.51
C PRO A 647 -15.40 6.38 69.65
N ILE A 648 -14.10 6.36 69.96
CA ILE A 648 -13.07 7.14 69.25
C ILE A 648 -12.67 6.42 67.96
N LYS A 649 -13.06 6.98 66.82
CA LYS A 649 -12.74 6.42 65.50
C LYS A 649 -11.39 6.87 64.94
N ASP A 650 -11.00 8.12 65.17
CA ASP A 650 -9.74 8.68 64.69
C ASP A 650 -9.22 9.76 65.66
N ILE A 651 -8.05 9.51 66.25
CA ILE A 651 -7.39 10.45 67.17
C ILE A 651 -6.68 11.60 66.46
N HIS A 652 -6.51 11.51 65.13
CA HIS A 652 -5.83 12.51 64.31
C HIS A 652 -6.81 13.55 63.76
N CYS A 653 -8.11 13.24 63.70
CA CYS A 653 -9.17 14.13 63.23
C CYS A 653 -10.22 14.41 64.33
N LEU A 654 -10.10 15.57 64.98
CA LEU A 654 -10.89 15.95 66.16
C LEU A 654 -12.16 16.78 65.85
N GLU A 655 -12.53 16.88 64.58
CA GLU A 655 -13.70 17.64 64.14
C GLU A 655 -14.94 16.75 64.28
N LYS A 656 -16.02 17.28 64.89
CA LYS A 656 -17.25 16.52 65.14
C LYS A 656 -17.76 15.92 63.83
N THR A 657 -17.73 14.59 63.72
CA THR A 657 -18.66 13.89 62.84
C THR A 657 -20.05 14.15 63.40
N GLU A 658 -20.90 14.82 62.62
CA GLU A 658 -22.31 14.94 62.96
C GLU A 658 -22.84 13.54 63.26
N SER A 659 -23.35 13.36 64.48
CA SER A 659 -23.94 12.10 64.89
C SER A 659 -25.01 11.72 63.87
N THR A 660 -24.80 10.60 63.17
CA THR A 660 -25.91 9.88 62.57
C THR A 660 -26.89 9.59 63.69
N THR A 661 -28.03 10.26 63.65
CA THR A 661 -29.15 10.04 64.54
C THR A 661 -29.47 8.54 64.50
N PRO A 662 -29.57 7.85 65.65
CA PRO A 662 -30.08 6.49 65.62
C PRO A 662 -31.55 6.56 65.18
N ILE A 663 -31.83 6.07 63.97
CA ILE A 663 -33.20 5.72 63.59
C ILE A 663 -33.54 4.46 64.39
N PHE A 664 -33.99 4.65 65.62
CA PHE A 664 -34.88 3.71 66.28
C PHE A 664 -36.23 4.41 66.44
N SER A 665 -37.03 4.34 65.38
CA SER A 665 -38.47 4.45 65.48
C SER A 665 -39.04 3.05 65.45
N PHE A 666 -39.51 2.53 66.58
CA PHE A 666 -40.69 1.66 66.64
C PHE A 666 -41.30 1.79 68.05
N THR A 667 -42.59 2.15 68.05
CA THR A 667 -43.63 2.05 69.10
C THR A 667 -43.22 1.64 70.50
#